data_AF-A0A6P9EQM4-F1
#
_entry.id   AF-A0A6P9EQM4-F1
#
_cell.length_a   1.000
_cell.length_b   1.000
_cell.length_c   1.000
_cell.angle_alpha   90.00
_cell.angle_beta   90.00
_cell.angle_gamma   90.00
#
_symmetry.space_group_name_H-M   'P 1'
#
loop_
_entity.id
_entity.type
_entity.pdbx_description
1 polymer ?
#
loop_
_entity_poly.entity_id
_entity_poly.type
_entity_poly.pdbx_seq_one_letter_code
_entity_poly.pdbx_strand_id
1 'polypeptide(L)'
;MKSIFHYGKPLEKDQEIGYRYIISSCELKNGREGVLEASFTTLFVIPKSDTRAVVHHNMFMSSEDLPMSPNVHQSAEKLSPDAATVQIELGLVDIFLSLCRFEWQAGYLELSTALFQAEIEFSLFSPSLLLTEQSKRRLFEHFWNSDGARVGEDGALGWSTWLEKEEENRQKIVKEVSSDDEKGGWTGWLEPLSKDKDSSVNLGDAANNGLADEELQEEFENEDIEQEDETEALLKKLGIDVEAEASCEVKDTSTWTRWSEEESSRDCDQWMPVRGKSGYHSDGTPDREVDEQLLRVILYEDVSEYLFSLSSGEARLSLVYQFIDFFGGKISQYICTNSSSWTDKILSLEALPNSMLQPLRWVQDALTKTESGLNSFSLEVLLGSSNEIPRTDKMKFLRNATLLCLNVFPRNYILEEAALVAEELSVTKMNSCSSSDTPCRTLAKGLLKSDRQDVLLCGVYARREAVYGNIDHARRVFDMALSLIEGLPVELRSSAPLLYLWYAEAELANSGDSSFRALHILSCLGSGATYSPFKGQPSSLQLLKARQGFKDKIRMIRSAWARGLVDDPSIALICSAASFEELTSGWAVGIEVLDQAFAIVLPERRSHSYQLEYLFNFYVRMLQRHQEQSSLSKVWESISRGLQIYPFSPELFGALVEIGLIYTTSNKLRLMFDNFCHK
;
A
#
# COMPACT_ATOMS: atom_id res chain seq x y z
N MET A 1 -39.39 -11.31 7.91
CA MET A 1 -40.52 -10.72 8.67
C MET A 1 -39.97 -10.24 10.00
N LYS A 2 -40.25 -8.98 10.33
CA LYS A 2 -39.62 -8.14 11.38
C LYS A 2 -39.47 -8.79 12.76
N SER A 3 -38.33 -8.55 13.42
CA SER A 3 -38.23 -8.46 14.88
C SER A 3 -37.10 -7.49 15.24
N ILE A 4 -37.50 -6.26 15.59
CA ILE A 4 -36.63 -5.16 16.02
C ILE A 4 -36.60 -5.17 17.55
N PHE A 5 -35.41 -5.23 18.15
CA PHE A 5 -35.23 -4.94 19.57
C PHE A 5 -35.24 -3.42 19.76
N HIS A 6 -36.22 -2.93 20.53
CA HIS A 6 -36.25 -1.60 21.12
C HIS A 6 -35.35 -1.57 22.35
N TYR A 7 -34.39 -0.64 22.43
CA TYR A 7 -33.99 0.02 23.68
C TYR A 7 -33.17 1.29 23.37
N GLY A 8 -33.53 2.42 23.99
CA GLY A 8 -32.73 3.65 24.03
C GLY A 8 -33.54 4.94 23.96
N LYS A 9 -33.77 5.58 25.12
CA LYS A 9 -34.38 6.92 25.26
C LYS A 9 -33.43 8.02 24.73
N PRO A 10 -33.95 9.22 24.38
CA PRO A 10 -33.16 10.32 23.84
C PRO A 10 -32.41 11.06 24.97
N LEU A 11 -31.15 11.39 24.72
CA LEU A 11 -30.38 12.38 25.48
C LEU A 11 -30.31 13.68 24.66
N GLU A 12 -30.51 14.79 25.35
CA GLU A 12 -30.61 16.15 24.83
C GLU A 12 -29.29 16.69 24.26
N LYS A 13 -29.44 17.35 23.11
CA LYS A 13 -28.77 18.54 22.54
C LYS A 13 -27.29 18.84 22.81
N ASP A 14 -26.66 19.28 21.72
CA ASP A 14 -25.38 19.99 21.58
C ASP A 14 -24.11 19.14 21.42
N GLN A 15 -24.06 18.40 20.31
CA GLN A 15 -22.84 18.13 19.57
C GLN A 15 -23.22 17.97 18.10
N GLU A 16 -22.70 18.83 17.21
CA GLU A 16 -22.81 18.67 15.75
C GLU A 16 -22.10 17.38 15.33
N ILE A 17 -22.85 16.29 15.29
CA ILE A 17 -22.38 15.03 14.69
C ILE A 17 -22.50 15.20 13.18
N GLY A 18 -21.40 15.52 12.52
CA GLY A 18 -21.31 15.54 11.06
C GLY A 18 -21.62 14.14 10.51
N TYR A 19 -22.83 13.95 9.98
CA TYR A 19 -23.23 12.76 9.23
C TYR A 19 -22.81 12.94 7.77
N ARG A 20 -21.92 12.08 7.26
CA ARG A 20 -21.69 11.91 5.82
C ARG A 20 -22.24 10.55 5.38
N TYR A 21 -22.89 10.56 4.23
CA TYR A 21 -23.63 9.44 3.65
C TYR A 21 -22.67 8.57 2.83
N ILE A 22 -22.50 7.29 3.18
CA ILE A 22 -21.70 6.33 2.40
C ILE A 22 -22.62 5.61 1.41
N ILE A 23 -22.33 5.70 0.12
CA ILE A 23 -22.99 4.89 -0.91
C ILE A 23 -22.13 3.64 -1.15
N SER A 24 -22.58 2.48 -0.66
CA SER A 24 -21.80 1.24 -0.65
C SER A 24 -21.94 0.38 -1.93
N SER A 25 -22.95 0.59 -2.78
CA SER A 25 -23.04 -0.12 -4.07
C SER A 25 -23.99 0.56 -5.07
N CYS A 26 -23.64 0.48 -6.35
CA CYS A 26 -24.50 0.84 -7.47
C CYS A 26 -24.85 -0.45 -8.23
N GLU A 27 -26.06 -0.99 -8.05
CA GLU A 27 -26.55 -2.09 -8.87
C GLU A 27 -27.09 -1.53 -10.19
N LEU A 28 -26.39 -1.77 -11.31
CA LEU A 28 -26.93 -1.55 -12.66
C LEU A 28 -27.81 -2.74 -13.04
N LYS A 29 -29.13 -2.58 -13.01
CA LYS A 29 -30.07 -3.59 -13.52
C LYS A 29 -30.43 -3.26 -14.96
N ASN A 30 -30.24 -4.23 -15.86
CA ASN A 30 -30.80 -4.17 -17.21
C ASN A 30 -32.33 -4.35 -17.13
N GLY A 31 -33.07 -3.26 -17.20
CA GLY A 31 -34.52 -3.27 -17.40
C GLY A 31 -34.88 -3.80 -18.80
N ARG A 32 -36.03 -4.47 -18.92
CA ARG A 32 -36.54 -5.10 -20.17
C ARG A 32 -36.82 -4.12 -21.32
N GLU A 33 -36.55 -2.83 -21.17
CA GLU A 33 -36.77 -1.79 -22.19
C GLU A 33 -35.53 -0.93 -22.48
N GLY A 34 -34.34 -1.34 -22.03
CA GLY A 34 -33.09 -0.63 -22.35
C GLY A 34 -32.84 0.65 -21.54
N VAL A 35 -33.54 0.81 -20.41
CA VAL A 35 -33.24 1.83 -19.40
C VAL A 35 -32.37 1.18 -18.32
N LEU A 36 -31.18 1.75 -18.08
CA LEU A 36 -30.31 1.40 -16.96
C LEU A 36 -30.92 1.98 -15.69
N GLU A 37 -31.51 1.14 -14.84
CA GLU A 37 -31.89 1.52 -13.49
C GLU A 37 -30.70 1.29 -12.56
N ALA A 38 -30.18 2.36 -11.97
CA ALA A 38 -29.24 2.32 -10.86
C ALA A 38 -30.03 2.22 -9.55
N SER A 39 -29.86 1.11 -8.82
CA SER A 39 -30.42 0.97 -7.48
C SER A 39 -29.30 1.14 -6.46
N PHE A 40 -29.36 2.22 -5.67
CA PHE A 40 -28.48 2.43 -4.51
C PHE A 40 -29.05 1.66 -3.33
N THR A 41 -28.29 0.72 -2.77
CA THR A 41 -28.77 -0.14 -1.66
C THR A 41 -28.06 0.23 -0.35
N THR A 42 -28.87 0.58 0.65
CA THR A 42 -28.61 0.73 2.09
C THR A 42 -27.57 1.78 2.51
N LEU A 43 -28.09 2.81 3.18
CA LEU A 43 -27.35 3.81 3.92
C LEU A 43 -27.11 3.30 5.34
N PHE A 44 -25.87 2.96 5.70
CA PHE A 44 -25.53 2.62 7.09
C PHE A 44 -25.01 3.85 7.82
N VAL A 45 -25.73 4.29 8.85
CA VAL A 45 -25.20 5.22 9.86
C VAL A 45 -24.64 4.37 10.99
N ILE A 46 -23.33 4.17 11.01
CA ILE A 46 -22.65 3.59 12.17
C ILE A 46 -22.24 4.76 13.08
N PRO A 47 -22.58 4.75 14.38
CA PRO A 47 -22.11 5.77 15.31
C PRO A 47 -20.58 5.74 15.38
N LYS A 48 -19.94 6.82 14.88
CA LYS A 48 -18.48 6.98 14.74
C LYS A 48 -17.71 6.80 16.06
N SER A 49 -18.34 7.14 17.19
CA SER A 49 -17.74 7.00 18.53
C SER A 49 -17.50 5.55 18.91
N ASP A 50 -18.43 4.66 18.56
CA ASP A 50 -18.43 3.30 19.08
C ASP A 50 -17.41 2.42 18.36
N THR A 51 -17.23 2.61 17.05
CA THR A 51 -16.20 1.89 16.28
C THR A 51 -14.80 2.36 16.61
N ARG A 52 -14.55 3.67 16.71
CA ARG A 52 -13.26 4.21 17.16
C ARG A 52 -12.90 3.75 18.56
N ALA A 53 -13.87 3.76 19.49
CA ALA A 53 -13.66 3.27 20.86
C ALA A 53 -13.33 1.77 20.90
N VAL A 54 -13.97 0.93 20.08
CA VAL A 54 -13.67 -0.51 20.00
C VAL A 54 -12.28 -0.76 19.42
N VAL A 55 -11.92 -0.06 18.36
CA VAL A 55 -10.59 -0.21 17.74
C VAL A 55 -9.49 0.28 18.68
N HIS A 56 -9.68 1.45 19.30
CA HIS A 56 -8.77 1.97 20.31
C HIS A 56 -8.64 1.01 21.50
N HIS A 57 -9.75 0.46 22.00
CA HIS A 57 -9.73 -0.52 23.08
C HIS A 57 -8.95 -1.78 22.67
N ASN A 58 -9.17 -2.31 21.47
CA ASN A 58 -8.46 -3.50 20.99
C ASN A 58 -6.95 -3.24 20.81
N MET A 59 -6.56 -2.09 20.24
CA MET A 59 -5.15 -1.72 20.13
C MET A 59 -4.50 -1.49 21.49
N PHE A 60 -5.18 -0.81 22.40
CA PHE A 60 -4.71 -0.59 23.77
C PHE A 60 -4.48 -1.92 24.49
N MET A 61 -5.46 -2.82 24.49
CA MET A 61 -5.36 -4.14 25.14
C MET A 61 -4.22 -4.97 24.53
N SER A 62 -4.09 -5.00 23.19
CA SER A 62 -2.99 -5.71 22.53
C SER A 62 -1.61 -5.08 22.74
N SER A 63 -1.55 -3.77 22.98
CA SER A 63 -0.29 -3.07 23.31
C SER A 63 0.14 -3.24 24.78
N GLU A 64 -0.80 -3.35 25.72
CA GLU A 64 -0.51 -3.59 27.14
C GLU A 64 -0.17 -5.07 27.44
N ASP A 65 -0.67 -6.01 26.63
CA ASP A 65 -0.39 -7.45 26.75
C ASP A 65 1.02 -7.85 26.27
N LEU A 66 1.86 -6.90 25.82
CA LEU A 66 3.29 -7.15 25.57
C LEU A 66 3.98 -7.55 26.89
N PRO A 67 4.68 -8.70 26.94
CA PRO A 67 5.05 -9.33 28.21
C PRO A 67 6.11 -8.54 28.98
N MET A 68 5.66 -7.77 29.97
CA MET A 68 6.41 -7.55 31.20
C MET A 68 6.28 -8.83 32.04
N SER A 69 7.29 -9.72 32.02
CA SER A 69 7.27 -11.00 32.77
C SER A 69 6.97 -10.82 34.28
N PRO A 70 6.46 -11.83 35.05
CA PRO A 70 6.32 -13.26 34.75
C PRO A 70 5.00 -13.97 35.19
N ASN A 71 4.89 -15.26 34.79
CA ASN A 71 4.06 -16.37 35.33
C ASN A 71 2.51 -16.31 35.21
N VAL A 72 1.92 -17.23 34.42
CA VAL A 72 0.99 -18.30 34.84
C VAL A 72 0.66 -19.21 33.64
N HIS A 73 0.49 -20.51 33.91
CA HIS A 73 0.21 -21.58 32.96
C HIS A 73 -1.23 -21.58 32.42
N GLN A 74 -1.41 -21.80 31.10
CA GLN A 74 -2.27 -22.86 30.56
C GLN A 74 -2.03 -23.07 29.04
N SER A 75 -2.42 -24.25 28.57
CA SER A 75 -1.88 -25.00 27.43
C SER A 75 -2.30 -24.51 26.04
N ALA A 76 -1.34 -23.94 25.31
CA ALA A 76 -1.24 -23.92 23.86
C ALA A 76 0.25 -24.16 23.50
N GLU A 77 0.54 -24.79 22.36
CA GLU A 77 1.91 -25.11 21.93
C GLU A 77 2.81 -23.87 22.08
N LYS A 78 3.80 -23.94 22.98
CA LYS A 78 4.67 -22.82 23.31
C LYS A 78 5.52 -22.43 22.11
N LEU A 79 5.04 -21.46 21.34
CA LEU A 79 5.86 -20.58 20.52
C LEU A 79 6.94 -19.96 21.43
N SER A 80 8.14 -19.71 20.90
CA SER A 80 9.13 -18.93 21.64
C SER A 80 8.51 -17.58 22.03
N PRO A 81 8.85 -17.02 23.20
CA PRO A 81 8.30 -15.73 23.64
C PRO A 81 8.48 -14.64 22.58
N ASP A 82 9.58 -14.69 21.83
CA ASP A 82 9.88 -13.81 20.69
C ASP A 82 8.89 -14.00 19.52
N ALA A 83 8.56 -15.24 19.15
CA ALA A 83 7.60 -15.52 18.07
C ALA A 83 6.15 -15.17 18.45
N ALA A 84 5.79 -15.24 19.73
CA ALA A 84 4.48 -14.82 20.21
C ALA A 84 4.35 -13.29 20.13
N THR A 85 5.38 -12.53 20.52
CA THR A 85 5.41 -11.07 20.37
C THR A 85 5.28 -10.65 18.92
N VAL A 86 6.01 -11.29 18.00
CA VAL A 86 5.90 -11.01 16.55
C VAL A 86 4.46 -11.20 16.05
N GLN A 87 3.78 -12.27 16.48
CA GLN A 87 2.38 -12.53 16.08
C GLN A 87 1.42 -11.46 16.59
N ILE A 88 1.59 -11.01 17.85
CA ILE A 88 0.77 -9.93 18.43
C ILE A 88 1.00 -8.62 17.68
N GLU A 89 2.28 -8.27 17.43
CA GLU A 89 2.62 -7.06 16.68
C GLU A 89 2.10 -7.09 15.24
N LEU A 90 2.12 -8.24 14.57
CA LEU A 90 1.50 -8.40 13.25
C LEU A 90 -0.02 -8.19 13.31
N GLY A 91 -0.70 -8.70 14.35
CA GLY A 91 -2.12 -8.45 14.58
C GLY A 91 -2.43 -6.98 14.86
N LEU A 92 -1.58 -6.28 15.60
CA LEU A 92 -1.69 -4.84 15.82
C LEU A 92 -1.64 -4.06 14.50
N VAL A 93 -0.71 -4.42 13.62
CA VAL A 93 -0.61 -3.81 12.28
C VAL A 93 -1.89 -4.04 11.45
N ASP A 94 -2.46 -5.25 11.49
CA ASP A 94 -3.71 -5.55 10.78
C ASP A 94 -4.91 -4.74 11.32
N ILE A 95 -5.01 -4.55 12.65
CA ILE A 95 -6.04 -3.72 13.28
C ILE A 95 -5.84 -2.25 12.89
N PHE A 96 -4.61 -1.76 12.93
CA PHE A 96 -4.27 -0.40 12.52
C PHE A 96 -4.59 -0.15 11.04
N LEU A 97 -4.31 -1.10 10.16
CA LEU A 97 -4.70 -1.01 8.75
C LEU A 97 -6.22 -0.95 8.60
N SER A 98 -6.96 -1.73 9.39
CA SER A 98 -8.43 -1.70 9.39
C SER A 98 -8.98 -0.35 9.86
N LEU A 99 -8.33 0.30 10.83
CA LEU A 99 -8.63 1.68 11.23
C LEU A 99 -8.40 2.65 10.07
N CYS A 100 -7.23 2.60 9.44
CA CYS A 100 -6.89 3.49 8.33
C CYS A 100 -7.86 3.34 7.16
N ARG A 101 -8.28 2.10 6.85
CA ARG A 101 -9.32 1.81 5.86
C ARG A 101 -10.68 2.35 6.28
N PHE A 102 -11.07 2.18 7.54
CA PHE A 102 -12.33 2.72 8.04
C PHE A 102 -12.38 4.25 7.90
N GLU A 103 -11.31 4.95 8.31
CA GLU A 103 -11.22 6.40 8.16
C GLU A 103 -11.23 6.82 6.69
N TRP A 104 -10.52 6.08 5.82
CA TRP A 104 -10.49 6.31 4.39
C TRP A 104 -11.88 6.16 3.75
N GLN A 105 -12.59 5.08 4.04
CA GLN A 105 -13.95 4.81 3.55
C GLN A 105 -14.99 5.79 4.12
N ALA A 106 -14.73 6.35 5.30
CA ALA A 106 -15.56 7.38 5.90
C ALA A 106 -15.30 8.78 5.30
N GLY A 107 -14.35 8.91 4.36
CA GLY A 107 -14.00 10.16 3.68
C GLY A 107 -12.95 10.99 4.42
N TYR A 108 -12.26 10.43 5.42
CA TYR A 108 -11.17 11.09 6.16
C TYR A 108 -9.81 10.67 5.60
N LEU A 109 -9.59 10.98 4.32
CA LEU A 109 -8.39 10.59 3.58
C LEU A 109 -7.12 11.22 4.17
N GLU A 110 -7.17 12.51 4.53
CA GLU A 110 -6.05 13.18 5.16
C GLU A 110 -5.71 12.57 6.52
N LEU A 111 -6.71 12.27 7.35
CA LEU A 111 -6.48 11.61 8.65
C LEU A 111 -5.84 10.23 8.47
N SER A 112 -6.35 9.42 7.55
CA SER A 112 -5.78 8.10 7.25
C SER A 112 -4.32 8.19 6.79
N THR A 113 -4.00 9.15 5.91
CA THR A 113 -2.62 9.42 5.49
C THR A 113 -1.76 9.90 6.66
N ALA A 114 -2.28 10.78 7.52
CA ALA A 114 -1.58 11.26 8.72
C ALA A 114 -1.30 10.13 9.71
N LEU A 115 -2.25 9.21 9.93
CA LEU A 115 -2.07 8.03 10.79
C LEU A 115 -0.89 7.19 10.29
N PHE A 116 -0.83 6.90 8.99
CA PHE A 116 0.31 6.17 8.40
C PHE A 116 1.64 6.90 8.56
N GLN A 117 1.67 8.21 8.27
CA GLN A 117 2.88 9.02 8.46
C GLN A 117 3.33 8.97 9.93
N ALA A 118 2.40 9.13 10.87
CA ALA A 118 2.69 9.18 12.29
C ALA A 118 3.21 7.83 12.80
N GLU A 119 2.53 6.74 12.48
CA GLU A 119 2.90 5.39 12.94
C GLU A 119 4.24 4.95 12.32
N ILE A 120 4.49 5.23 11.04
CA ILE A 120 5.78 4.92 10.42
C ILE A 120 6.92 5.72 11.06
N GLU A 121 6.74 7.02 11.30
CA GLU A 121 7.75 7.85 11.99
C GLU A 121 7.99 7.35 13.42
N PHE A 122 6.93 7.02 14.14
CA PHE A 122 6.98 6.60 15.55
C PHE A 122 7.59 5.20 15.74
N SER A 123 7.33 4.27 14.82
CA SER A 123 7.80 2.87 14.91
C SER A 123 9.14 2.64 14.20
N LEU A 124 9.44 3.34 13.10
CA LEU A 124 10.67 3.09 12.31
C LEU A 124 11.75 4.15 12.53
N PHE A 125 11.37 5.41 12.71
CA PHE A 125 12.31 6.53 12.73
C PHE A 125 12.46 7.16 14.12
N SER A 126 12.03 6.45 15.17
CA SER A 126 12.26 6.88 16.56
C SER A 126 13.75 7.02 16.89
N PRO A 127 14.17 8.08 17.60
CA PRO A 127 15.52 8.19 18.14
C PRO A 127 15.88 6.98 18.99
N SER A 128 17.12 6.48 18.89
CA SER A 128 17.62 5.32 19.64
C SER A 128 17.90 5.61 21.13
N LEU A 129 17.21 6.60 21.69
CA LEU A 129 17.30 6.98 23.09
C LEU A 129 16.46 5.99 23.90
N LEU A 130 16.99 5.50 25.02
CA LEU A 130 16.21 4.71 25.98
C LEU A 130 15.19 5.63 26.67
N LEU A 131 14.07 5.85 26.00
CA LEU A 131 12.97 6.70 26.46
C LEU A 131 11.89 5.84 27.09
N THR A 132 11.19 6.41 28.07
CA THR A 132 9.90 5.85 28.49
C THR A 132 8.87 6.19 27.41
N GLU A 133 7.81 5.40 27.30
CA GLU A 133 6.74 5.67 26.32
C GLU A 133 6.17 7.11 26.44
N GLN A 134 6.06 7.63 27.67
CA GLN A 134 5.62 9.00 27.91
C GLN A 134 6.60 10.06 27.37
N SER A 135 7.92 9.86 27.54
CA SER A 135 8.89 10.82 27.00
C SER A 135 9.04 10.70 25.48
N LYS A 136 8.89 9.48 24.93
CA LYS A 136 8.81 9.25 23.49
C LYS A 136 7.64 10.02 22.87
N ARG A 137 6.44 9.90 23.44
CA ARG A 137 5.24 10.63 22.98
C ARG A 137 5.41 12.16 23.01
N ARG A 138 5.98 12.72 24.09
CA ARG A 138 6.25 14.17 24.18
C ARG A 138 7.25 14.68 23.15
N LEU A 139 8.33 13.93 22.91
CA LEU A 139 9.30 14.30 21.88
C LEU A 139 8.71 14.16 20.47
N PHE A 140 7.84 13.17 20.28
CA PHE A 140 7.14 12.99 19.01
C PHE A 140 6.13 14.12 18.75
N GLU A 141 5.39 14.55 19.77
CA GLU A 141 4.50 15.73 19.70
C GLU A 141 5.24 16.99 19.25
N HIS A 142 6.46 17.23 19.76
CA HIS A 142 7.32 18.33 19.32
C HIS A 142 7.67 18.22 17.83
N PHE A 143 8.02 17.01 17.37
CA PHE A 143 8.27 16.77 15.95
C PHE A 143 7.01 16.95 15.09
N TRP A 144 5.86 16.42 15.53
CA TRP A 144 4.60 16.48 14.78
C TRP A 144 4.12 17.92 14.57
N ASN A 145 4.26 18.75 15.60
CA ASN A 145 3.89 20.17 15.59
C ASN A 145 4.95 21.06 14.91
N SER A 146 6.08 20.49 14.49
CA SER A 146 7.13 21.21 13.78
C SER A 146 6.83 21.36 12.27
N ASP A 147 7.58 22.25 11.62
CA ASP A 147 7.56 22.41 10.16
C ASP A 147 8.48 21.38 9.45
N GLY A 148 8.92 20.33 10.15
CA GLY A 148 9.73 19.24 9.59
C GLY A 148 8.96 18.36 8.62
N ALA A 149 9.58 18.02 7.48
CA ALA A 149 8.99 17.13 6.49
C ALA A 149 8.81 15.71 7.03
N ARG A 150 7.59 15.17 6.92
CA ARG A 150 7.18 13.83 7.40
C ARG A 150 7.41 12.78 6.32
N VAL A 151 7.46 11.49 6.70
CA VAL A 151 7.54 10.36 5.75
C VAL A 151 6.67 10.58 4.50
N GLY A 152 7.29 10.42 3.34
CA GLY A 152 6.66 10.57 2.02
C GLY A 152 6.65 12.00 1.47
N GLU A 153 6.81 13.02 2.30
CA GLU A 153 6.96 14.40 1.84
C GLU A 153 8.37 14.65 1.25
N ASP A 154 8.47 15.69 0.41
CA ASP A 154 9.75 16.06 -0.20
C ASP A 154 10.72 16.59 0.86
N GLY A 155 11.92 16.00 0.89
CA GLY A 155 12.97 16.38 1.85
C GLY A 155 12.82 15.74 3.23
N ALA A 156 11.91 14.78 3.41
CA ALA A 156 11.78 14.00 4.63
C ALA A 156 13.06 13.23 4.96
N LEU A 157 13.46 13.26 6.24
CA LEU A 157 14.69 12.62 6.74
C LEU A 157 14.40 11.52 7.78
N GLY A 158 13.16 11.43 8.25
CA GLY A 158 12.77 10.67 9.42
C GLY A 158 12.99 11.44 10.73
N TRP A 159 12.15 11.16 11.72
CA TRP A 159 12.11 11.84 13.01
C TRP A 159 13.47 11.90 13.73
N SER A 160 14.22 10.79 13.79
CA SER A 160 15.52 10.73 14.46
C SER A 160 16.56 11.68 13.86
N THR A 161 16.77 11.61 12.54
CA THR A 161 17.73 12.48 11.83
C THR A 161 17.27 13.94 11.82
N TRP A 162 15.96 14.20 11.81
CA TRP A 162 15.43 15.55 11.99
C TRP A 162 15.81 16.11 13.37
N LEU A 163 15.62 15.33 14.44
CA LEU A 163 15.94 15.74 15.81
C LEU A 163 17.43 16.04 15.99
N GLU A 164 18.30 15.22 15.38
CA GLU A 164 19.75 15.45 15.36
C GLU A 164 20.09 16.79 14.69
N LYS A 165 19.50 17.08 13.52
CA LYS A 165 19.74 18.35 12.80
C LYS A 165 19.19 19.57 13.53
N GLU A 166 18.02 19.44 14.16
CA GLU A 166 17.45 20.51 14.98
C GLU A 166 18.37 20.84 16.15
N GLU A 167 18.87 19.81 16.85
CA GLU A 167 19.82 19.95 17.95
C GLU A 167 21.15 20.54 17.49
N GLU A 168 21.71 20.10 16.35
CA GLU A 168 22.90 20.70 15.75
C GLU A 168 22.71 22.19 15.42
N ASN A 169 21.54 22.55 14.87
CA ASN A 169 21.21 23.94 14.55
C ASN A 169 21.08 24.78 15.82
N ARG A 170 20.43 24.25 16.86
CA ARG A 170 20.35 24.88 18.17
C ARG A 170 21.75 25.10 18.77
N GLN A 171 22.65 24.13 18.67
CA GLN A 171 24.03 24.25 19.13
C GLN A 171 24.84 25.28 18.32
N LYS A 172 24.62 25.40 17.01
CA LYS A 172 25.24 26.44 16.18
C LYS A 172 24.78 27.83 16.60
N ILE A 173 23.47 28.03 16.80
CA ILE A 173 22.90 29.30 17.26
C ILE A 173 23.50 29.69 18.62
N VAL A 174 23.57 28.75 19.57
CA VAL A 174 24.17 29.00 20.89
C VAL A 174 25.66 29.35 20.78
N LYS A 175 26.41 28.70 19.89
CA LYS A 175 27.83 29.02 19.64
C LYS A 175 28.02 30.38 18.98
N GLU A 176 27.19 30.74 18.02
CA GLU A 176 27.22 32.04 17.35
C GLU A 176 26.89 33.18 18.32
N VAL A 177 25.85 33.02 19.14
CA VAL A 177 25.49 33.98 20.20
C VAL A 177 26.62 34.11 21.22
N SER A 178 27.32 33.03 21.57
CA SER A 178 28.48 33.09 22.48
C SER A 178 29.75 33.70 21.86
N SER A 179 29.82 33.83 20.53
CA SER A 179 30.98 34.39 19.82
C SER A 179 30.87 35.90 19.58
N ASP A 180 29.68 36.48 19.74
CA ASP A 180 29.47 37.94 19.68
C ASP A 180 29.68 38.65 21.04
N ASP A 181 30.04 37.90 22.09
CA ASP A 181 30.23 38.40 23.46
C ASP A 181 31.63 39.00 23.75
N GLU A 182 32.42 39.37 22.74
CA GLU A 182 33.63 40.20 22.98
C GLU A 182 33.35 41.72 23.05
N LYS A 183 32.09 42.16 22.89
CA LYS A 183 31.69 43.54 23.23
C LYS A 183 30.31 43.63 23.89
N GLY A 184 30.29 43.27 25.17
CA GLY A 184 29.59 44.10 26.15
C GLY A 184 28.48 43.41 26.94
N GLY A 185 28.79 43.14 28.21
CA GLY A 185 27.96 43.58 29.33
C GLY A 185 26.54 43.03 29.41
N TRP A 186 26.39 42.00 30.26
CA TRP A 186 25.21 41.70 31.06
C TRP A 186 24.15 42.81 31.10
N THR A 187 22.99 42.58 30.49
CA THR A 187 21.72 43.16 30.93
C THR A 187 20.67 42.05 30.97
N GLY A 188 20.14 41.80 32.16
CA GLY A 188 19.13 40.77 32.40
C GLY A 188 17.74 41.21 31.93
N TRP A 189 16.91 40.21 31.65
CA TRP A 189 15.48 40.27 31.35
C TRP A 189 15.08 41.07 30.12
N LEU A 190 14.63 40.37 29.07
CA LEU A 190 13.72 40.95 28.09
C LEU A 190 12.48 40.07 27.96
N GLU A 191 11.40 40.67 28.46
CA GLU A 191 9.99 40.35 28.33
C GLU A 191 9.53 40.55 26.87
N PRO A 192 8.48 39.85 26.38
CA PRO A 192 8.08 39.92 24.97
C PRO A 192 7.61 41.31 24.56
N LEU A 193 8.09 41.79 23.41
CA LEU A 193 7.74 43.06 22.79
C LEU A 193 6.22 43.16 22.50
N SER A 194 5.48 43.88 23.35
CA SER A 194 4.18 44.46 23.03
C SER A 194 4.37 45.59 22.01
N LYS A 195 3.75 45.43 20.84
CA LYS A 195 3.83 46.37 19.73
C LYS A 195 2.67 47.36 19.82
N ASP A 196 2.87 48.45 20.56
CA ASP A 196 2.02 49.63 20.43
C ASP A 196 2.85 50.87 20.13
N LYS A 197 2.43 51.57 19.08
CA LYS A 197 3.02 52.79 18.56
C LYS A 197 2.09 53.94 18.95
N ASP A 198 2.49 54.68 19.98
CA ASP A 198 1.87 55.94 20.37
C ASP A 198 2.23 57.09 19.41
N SER A 199 1.23 57.92 19.12
CA SER A 199 1.37 59.37 18.94
C SER A 199 -0.03 59.98 19.06
N SER A 200 -0.36 61.03 19.80
CA SER A 200 0.39 61.93 20.68
C SER A 200 -0.60 62.99 21.23
N VAL A 201 -0.30 63.55 22.42
CA VAL A 201 -0.69 64.89 22.96
C VAL A 201 -1.99 65.05 23.78
N ASN A 202 -1.80 64.94 25.11
CA ASN A 202 -2.09 65.87 26.23
C ASN A 202 -3.35 66.78 26.35
N LEU A 203 -3.94 66.62 27.55
CA LEU A 203 -4.48 67.58 28.55
C LEU A 203 -5.86 68.25 28.38
N GLY A 204 -6.72 68.02 29.38
CA GLY A 204 -7.65 69.04 29.88
C GLY A 204 -8.95 68.52 30.53
N ASP A 205 -9.03 68.66 31.86
CA ASP A 205 -10.22 68.98 32.67
C ASP A 205 -11.25 67.92 33.14
N ALA A 206 -11.05 67.53 34.40
CA ALA A 206 -11.93 67.76 35.56
C ALA A 206 -13.43 67.38 35.53
N ALA A 207 -13.74 66.42 36.42
CA ALA A 207 -14.87 66.37 37.36
C ALA A 207 -16.31 66.21 36.82
N ASN A 208 -16.94 65.06 37.09
CA ASN A 208 -17.85 64.93 38.25
C ASN A 208 -18.41 63.51 38.41
N ASN A 209 -18.73 63.20 39.66
CA ASN A 209 -19.37 61.97 40.15
C ASN A 209 -20.81 61.78 39.62
N GLY A 210 -21.28 60.53 39.57
CA GLY A 210 -22.71 60.23 39.57
C GLY A 210 -23.03 58.77 39.30
N LEU A 211 -23.29 57.99 40.36
CA LEU A 211 -23.97 56.70 40.32
C LEU A 211 -25.43 56.88 39.86
N ALA A 212 -25.92 56.00 38.98
CA ALA A 212 -27.31 55.53 38.99
C ALA A 212 -27.45 54.27 38.11
N ASP A 213 -27.92 53.20 38.72
CA ASP A 213 -28.64 52.11 38.06
C ASP A 213 -29.82 52.70 37.27
N GLU A 214 -30.03 52.23 36.05
CA GLU A 214 -31.37 52.17 35.44
C GLU A 214 -31.41 50.98 34.47
N GLU A 215 -32.28 50.03 34.79
CA GLU A 215 -32.74 48.95 33.93
C GLU A 215 -33.31 49.53 32.63
N LEU A 216 -32.83 49.07 31.47
CA LEU A 216 -33.60 49.13 30.23
C LEU A 216 -33.50 47.82 29.47
N GLN A 217 -34.67 47.21 29.38
CA GLN A 217 -35.04 46.02 28.64
C GLN A 217 -35.43 46.42 27.21
N GLU A 218 -35.18 45.51 26.27
CA GLU A 218 -35.75 45.39 24.92
C GLU A 218 -35.35 46.43 23.84
N GLU A 219 -34.66 45.92 22.79
CA GLU A 219 -34.96 46.06 21.36
C GLU A 219 -33.66 46.03 20.53
N PHE A 220 -33.26 44.86 20.03
CA PHE A 220 -32.50 44.67 18.78
C PHE A 220 -32.68 43.22 18.30
N GLU A 221 -33.93 42.78 18.13
CA GLU A 221 -34.28 41.73 17.17
C GLU A 221 -34.64 42.48 15.89
N ASN A 222 -33.77 42.49 14.87
CA ASN A 222 -34.12 42.81 13.46
C ASN A 222 -32.93 42.77 12.47
N GLU A 223 -31.73 42.28 12.84
CA GLU A 223 -30.64 42.07 11.86
C GLU A 223 -30.61 40.64 11.25
N ASP A 224 -31.34 39.67 11.84
CA ASP A 224 -31.32 38.28 11.36
C ASP A 224 -32.18 38.04 10.10
N ILE A 225 -33.13 38.91 9.79
CA ILE A 225 -34.08 38.70 8.68
C ILE A 225 -33.43 38.95 7.31
N GLU A 226 -32.45 39.85 7.20
CA GLU A 226 -31.80 40.14 5.91
C GLU A 226 -30.79 39.05 5.49
N GLN A 227 -30.17 38.33 6.42
CA GLN A 227 -29.26 37.21 6.10
C GLN A 227 -30.00 35.94 5.68
N GLU A 228 -31.18 35.69 6.24
CA GLU A 228 -32.03 34.55 5.84
C GLU A 228 -32.44 34.66 4.36
N ASP A 229 -32.84 35.85 3.90
CA ASP A 229 -33.19 36.08 2.49
C ASP A 229 -32.00 35.88 1.53
N GLU A 230 -30.78 36.27 1.94
CA GLU A 230 -29.57 36.04 1.15
C GLU A 230 -29.17 34.56 1.08
N THR A 231 -29.30 33.84 2.19
CA THR A 231 -29.04 32.39 2.23
C THR A 231 -30.11 31.61 1.46
N GLU A 232 -31.38 32.01 1.56
CA GLU A 232 -32.48 31.44 0.78
C GLU A 232 -32.31 31.72 -0.72
N ALA A 233 -31.89 32.93 -1.11
CA ALA A 233 -31.59 33.27 -2.50
C ALA A 233 -30.39 32.48 -3.06
N LEU A 234 -29.38 32.20 -2.23
CA LEU A 234 -28.22 31.35 -2.59
C LEU A 234 -28.62 29.86 -2.72
N LEU A 235 -29.44 29.34 -1.80
CA LEU A 235 -29.99 27.99 -1.86
C LEU A 235 -30.87 27.79 -3.12
N LYS A 236 -31.65 28.81 -3.47
CA LYS A 236 -32.48 28.83 -4.68
C LYS A 236 -31.64 28.87 -5.96
N LYS A 237 -30.51 29.59 -5.96
CA LYS A 237 -29.53 29.54 -7.07
C LYS A 237 -28.83 28.18 -7.19
N LEU A 238 -28.71 27.44 -6.09
CA LEU A 238 -28.17 26.07 -6.04
C LEU A 238 -29.24 24.99 -6.34
N GLY A 239 -30.48 25.39 -6.60
CA GLY A 239 -31.58 24.47 -6.94
C GLY A 239 -32.26 23.80 -5.75
N ILE A 240 -32.02 24.30 -4.53
CA ILE A 240 -32.65 23.82 -3.29
C ILE A 240 -33.76 24.81 -2.92
N ASP A 241 -35.01 24.38 -3.07
CA ASP A 241 -36.19 25.17 -2.72
C ASP A 241 -36.56 24.91 -1.25
N VAL A 242 -36.44 25.93 -0.40
CA VAL A 242 -36.63 25.81 1.07
C VAL A 242 -38.08 25.52 1.44
N GLU A 243 -39.03 25.86 0.56
CA GLU A 243 -40.48 25.58 0.74
C GLU A 243 -40.90 24.17 0.28
N ALA A 244 -40.01 23.39 -0.33
CA ALA A 244 -40.34 22.03 -0.75
C ALA A 244 -40.21 21.06 0.43
N GLU A 245 -41.36 20.58 0.92
CA GLU A 245 -41.53 19.49 1.88
C GLU A 245 -40.46 18.41 1.71
N ALA A 246 -39.75 18.04 2.79
CA ALA A 246 -38.49 17.27 2.91
C ALA A 246 -38.41 15.87 2.23
N SER A 247 -38.79 15.80 0.95
CA SER A 247 -38.88 14.60 0.12
C SER A 247 -38.56 14.88 -1.36
N CYS A 248 -37.90 16.01 -1.66
CA CYS A 248 -37.27 16.22 -2.96
C CYS A 248 -36.04 15.31 -3.10
N GLU A 249 -36.25 14.00 -3.24
CA GLU A 249 -35.24 13.12 -3.81
C GLU A 249 -34.85 13.70 -5.17
N VAL A 250 -33.57 14.06 -5.32
CA VAL A 250 -33.01 14.53 -6.58
C VAL A 250 -33.18 13.41 -7.61
N LYS A 251 -34.16 13.53 -8.50
CA LYS A 251 -34.42 12.52 -9.55
C LYS A 251 -33.56 12.73 -10.80
N ASP A 252 -32.87 13.86 -10.88
CA ASP A 252 -32.05 14.18 -12.03
C ASP A 252 -30.70 13.45 -11.98
N THR A 253 -30.46 12.58 -12.95
CA THR A 253 -29.21 11.83 -13.08
C THR A 253 -28.02 12.75 -13.30
N SER A 254 -28.18 13.90 -13.99
CA SER A 254 -27.04 14.79 -14.28
C SER A 254 -26.49 15.48 -13.04
N THR A 255 -27.33 15.76 -12.05
CA THR A 255 -26.92 16.31 -10.76
C THR A 255 -26.10 15.29 -9.96
N TRP A 256 -26.51 14.02 -9.94
CA TRP A 256 -25.75 12.94 -9.32
C TRP A 256 -24.41 12.69 -10.01
N THR A 257 -24.38 12.75 -11.34
CA THR A 257 -23.13 12.64 -12.11
C THR A 257 -22.19 13.79 -11.77
N ARG A 258 -22.66 15.03 -11.78
CA ARG A 258 -21.85 16.20 -11.44
C ARG A 258 -21.35 16.16 -10.00
N TRP A 259 -22.20 15.76 -9.06
CA TRP A 259 -21.80 15.59 -7.65
C TRP A 259 -20.74 14.50 -7.51
N SER A 260 -20.92 13.36 -8.18
CA SER A 260 -19.95 12.25 -8.16
C SER A 260 -18.61 12.64 -8.79
N GLU A 261 -18.61 13.43 -9.86
CA GLU A 261 -17.41 13.95 -10.51
C GLU A 261 -16.68 14.96 -9.60
N GLU A 262 -17.42 15.87 -8.98
CA GLU A 262 -16.89 16.84 -8.02
C GLU A 262 -16.30 16.14 -6.78
N GLU A 263 -17.01 15.16 -6.20
CA GLU A 263 -16.50 14.38 -5.06
C GLU A 263 -15.26 13.57 -5.46
N SER A 264 -15.27 12.97 -6.65
CA SER A 264 -14.08 12.28 -7.19
C SER A 264 -12.90 13.23 -7.37
N SER A 265 -13.13 14.49 -7.76
CA SER A 265 -12.09 15.52 -7.85
C SER A 265 -11.58 15.92 -6.46
N ARG A 266 -12.47 16.04 -5.47
CA ARG A 266 -12.09 16.34 -4.07
C ARG A 266 -11.25 15.23 -3.47
N ASP A 267 -11.64 13.97 -3.59
CA ASP A 267 -10.86 12.81 -3.11
C ASP A 267 -9.46 12.73 -3.73
N CYS A 268 -9.32 13.34 -4.90
CA CYS A 268 -8.11 13.38 -5.69
C CYS A 268 -7.13 14.47 -5.26
N ASP A 269 -7.65 15.60 -4.79
CA ASP A 269 -6.85 16.73 -4.31
C ASP A 269 -6.67 16.72 -2.78
N GLN A 270 -7.65 16.16 -2.06
CA GLN A 270 -7.80 16.23 -0.60
C GLN A 270 -7.48 14.89 0.06
N TRP A 271 -6.30 14.32 -0.23
CA TRP A 271 -5.85 13.07 0.40
C TRP A 271 -4.63 13.26 1.30
N MET A 272 -3.90 14.37 1.14
CA MET A 272 -2.71 14.70 1.92
C MET A 272 -3.05 15.73 3.01
N PRO A 273 -2.59 15.55 4.27
CA PRO A 273 -2.77 16.53 5.33
C PRO A 273 -2.25 17.92 4.97
N VAL A 274 -3.04 18.95 5.25
CA VAL A 274 -2.62 20.34 5.08
C VAL A 274 -1.84 20.80 6.30
N ARG A 275 -0.76 21.55 6.09
CA ARG A 275 -0.03 22.22 7.18
C ARG A 275 -0.57 23.64 7.34
N GLY A 276 -1.00 24.00 8.56
CA GLY A 276 -1.61 25.30 8.87
C GLY A 276 -0.73 26.55 8.65
N LYS A 277 0.44 26.44 8.00
CA LYS A 277 1.38 27.54 7.75
C LYS A 277 1.86 27.66 6.29
N SER A 278 1.26 26.98 5.32
CA SER A 278 1.55 27.26 3.90
C SER A 278 0.80 28.50 3.44
N GLY A 279 1.39 29.68 3.64
CA GLY A 279 0.77 30.95 3.31
C GLY A 279 0.57 31.17 1.81
N TYR A 280 -0.68 31.40 1.42
CA TYR A 280 -1.02 32.44 0.46
C TYR A 280 -1.92 33.45 1.17
N HIS A 281 -1.34 34.59 1.56
CA HIS A 281 -2.13 35.81 1.66
C HIS A 281 -2.53 36.21 0.23
N SER A 282 -3.57 35.57 -0.30
CA SER A 282 -4.32 36.15 -1.39
C SER A 282 -5.14 37.29 -0.80
N ASP A 283 -4.68 38.50 -1.05
CA ASP A 283 -5.39 39.73 -0.75
C ASP A 283 -6.76 39.69 -1.45
N GLY A 284 -7.83 39.50 -0.67
CA GLY A 284 -9.21 39.81 -1.06
C GLY A 284 -10.10 38.67 -1.57
N THR A 285 -10.53 37.76 -0.68
CA THR A 285 -11.87 37.12 -0.68
C THR A 285 -12.17 36.54 0.73
N PRO A 286 -13.43 36.56 1.22
CA PRO A 286 -13.73 36.53 2.66
C PRO A 286 -13.79 35.11 3.26
N ASP A 287 -13.21 34.97 4.46
CA ASP A 287 -13.35 34.00 5.58
C ASP A 287 -13.71 32.51 5.37
N ARG A 288 -14.46 32.09 4.34
CA ARG A 288 -14.89 30.69 4.19
C ARG A 288 -13.78 29.72 3.79
N GLU A 289 -12.83 30.14 2.95
CA GLU A 289 -11.73 29.26 2.49
C GLU A 289 -10.70 29.00 3.60
N VAL A 290 -10.57 29.92 4.56
CA VAL A 290 -9.66 29.79 5.70
C VAL A 290 -10.20 28.76 6.69
N ASP A 291 -11.51 28.80 6.98
CA ASP A 291 -12.16 27.85 7.90
C ASP A 291 -12.17 26.41 7.35
N GLU A 292 -12.39 26.21 6.05
CA GLU A 292 -12.30 24.88 5.43
C GLU A 292 -10.88 24.31 5.44
N GLN A 293 -9.85 25.16 5.33
CA GLN A 293 -8.45 24.72 5.46
C GLN A 293 -8.08 24.31 6.90
N LEU A 294 -8.64 25.00 7.91
CA LEU A 294 -8.39 24.67 9.32
C LEU A 294 -8.93 23.29 9.70
N LEU A 295 -10.06 22.88 9.13
CA LEU A 295 -10.64 21.53 9.33
C LEU A 295 -9.82 20.40 8.68
N ARG A 296 -8.87 20.74 7.81
CA ARG A 296 -7.99 19.78 7.09
C ARG A 296 -6.60 19.65 7.72
N VAL A 297 -6.31 20.44 8.76
CA VAL A 297 -5.08 20.34 9.53
C VAL A 297 -5.26 19.23 10.57
N ILE A 298 -4.43 18.21 10.48
CA ILE A 298 -4.41 17.10 11.45
C ILE A 298 -3.47 17.46 12.61
N LEU A 299 -4.03 17.58 13.81
CA LEU A 299 -3.31 17.89 15.03
C LEU A 299 -2.68 16.62 15.62
N TYR A 300 -1.85 16.79 16.66
CA TYR A 300 -1.23 15.63 17.32
C TYR A 300 -2.28 14.81 18.07
N GLU A 301 -3.28 15.46 18.66
CA GLU A 301 -4.37 14.83 19.40
C GLU A 301 -5.11 13.80 18.53
N ASP A 302 -5.31 14.11 17.24
CA ASP A 302 -6.01 13.25 16.27
C ASP A 302 -5.29 11.93 15.98
N VAL A 303 -3.97 11.89 16.13
CA VAL A 303 -3.14 10.69 15.86
C VAL A 303 -2.65 10.02 17.14
N SER A 304 -2.51 10.77 18.24
CA SER A 304 -1.81 10.35 19.45
C SER A 304 -2.39 9.10 20.10
N GLU A 305 -3.71 8.93 20.08
CA GLU A 305 -4.41 7.80 20.69
C GLU A 305 -4.14 6.47 19.97
N TYR A 306 -3.75 6.53 18.69
CA TYR A 306 -3.59 5.36 17.83
C TYR A 306 -2.14 4.90 17.67
N LEU A 307 -1.17 5.64 18.21
CA LEU A 307 0.26 5.32 18.11
C LEU A 307 0.66 4.16 19.01
N PHE A 308 1.44 3.21 18.48
CA PHE A 308 2.05 2.12 19.24
C PHE A 308 3.50 1.87 18.82
N SER A 309 4.28 1.20 19.66
CA SER A 309 5.69 0.91 19.38
C SER A 309 5.85 -0.52 18.85
N LEU A 310 6.44 -0.67 17.66
CA LEU A 310 6.82 -1.99 17.12
C LEU A 310 8.28 -2.34 17.41
N SER A 311 8.53 -3.52 17.99
CA SER A 311 9.86 -4.01 18.33
C SER A 311 10.43 -4.98 17.30
N SER A 312 9.60 -5.84 16.70
CA SER A 312 10.04 -6.83 15.71
C SER A 312 10.38 -6.18 14.37
N GLY A 313 11.32 -6.79 13.64
CA GLY A 313 11.64 -6.35 12.27
C GLY A 313 10.52 -6.72 11.29
N GLU A 314 9.86 -7.85 11.55
CA GLU A 314 8.79 -8.43 10.75
C GLU A 314 7.53 -7.58 10.78
N ALA A 315 7.08 -7.11 11.95
CA ALA A 315 5.91 -6.25 12.04
C ALA A 315 6.17 -4.87 11.46
N ARG A 316 7.35 -4.28 11.70
CA ARG A 316 7.76 -3.00 11.08
C ARG A 316 7.79 -3.10 9.56
N LEU A 317 8.29 -4.22 9.02
CA LEU A 317 8.29 -4.45 7.58
C LEU A 317 6.87 -4.70 7.03
N SER A 318 6.02 -5.43 7.77
CA SER A 318 4.61 -5.64 7.42
C SER A 318 3.85 -4.32 7.32
N LEU A 319 4.06 -3.41 8.28
CA LEU A 319 3.48 -2.06 8.25
C LEU A 319 3.86 -1.32 6.97
N VAL A 320 5.14 -1.34 6.58
CA VAL A 320 5.60 -0.68 5.34
C VAL A 320 5.00 -1.32 4.10
N TYR A 321 4.96 -2.65 4.02
CA TYR A 321 4.36 -3.31 2.85
C TYR A 321 2.86 -3.04 2.74
N GLN A 322 2.12 -3.10 3.84
CA GLN A 322 0.70 -2.78 3.89
C GLN A 322 0.44 -1.30 3.54
N PHE A 323 1.30 -0.38 4.00
CA PHE A 323 1.28 1.03 3.60
C PHE A 323 1.48 1.20 2.09
N ILE A 324 2.51 0.58 1.52
CA ILE A 324 2.77 0.67 0.06
C ILE A 324 1.57 0.14 -0.73
N ASP A 325 1.00 -0.97 -0.29
CA ASP A 325 -0.16 -1.60 -0.91
C ASP A 325 -1.43 -0.74 -0.79
N PHE A 326 -1.66 -0.11 0.37
CA PHE A 326 -2.79 0.78 0.65
C PHE A 326 -2.85 1.96 -0.33
N PHE A 327 -1.72 2.63 -0.59
CA PHE A 327 -1.65 3.73 -1.56
C PHE A 327 -1.53 3.26 -3.03
N GLY A 328 -1.71 1.96 -3.30
CA GLY A 328 -1.76 1.39 -4.65
C GLY A 328 -0.39 1.14 -5.29
N GLY A 329 0.67 1.03 -4.48
CA GLY A 329 1.99 0.59 -4.92
C GLY A 329 1.96 -0.83 -5.49
N LYS A 330 2.81 -1.12 -6.46
CA LYS A 330 2.96 -2.47 -7.01
C LYS A 330 4.15 -3.15 -6.35
N ILE A 331 3.86 -4.14 -5.53
CA ILE A 331 4.87 -4.96 -4.86
C ILE A 331 4.71 -6.43 -5.20
N SER A 332 5.83 -7.15 -5.22
CA SER A 332 5.83 -8.61 -5.30
C SER A 332 4.99 -9.20 -4.16
N GLN A 333 4.33 -10.33 -4.42
CA GLN A 333 3.48 -10.98 -3.43
C GLN A 333 4.28 -11.34 -2.18
N TYR A 334 3.89 -10.79 -1.04
CA TYR A 334 4.56 -10.94 0.26
C TYR A 334 3.65 -11.56 1.33
N ILE A 335 2.35 -11.71 1.04
CA ILE A 335 1.36 -12.37 1.91
C ILE A 335 0.63 -13.47 1.13
N CYS A 336 0.27 -14.54 1.85
CA CYS A 336 -0.59 -15.60 1.34
C CYS A 336 -2.00 -15.04 1.12
N THR A 337 -2.67 -15.44 0.05
CA THR A 337 -4.03 -14.95 -0.24
C THR A 337 -5.07 -15.42 0.79
N ASN A 338 -4.74 -16.40 1.61
CA ASN A 338 -5.58 -16.84 2.73
C ASN A 338 -5.42 -16.00 4.01
N SER A 339 -4.53 -14.99 4.04
CA SER A 339 -4.41 -14.15 5.23
C SER A 339 -5.64 -13.26 5.40
N SER A 340 -5.92 -12.89 6.66
CA SER A 340 -6.91 -11.86 7.01
C SER A 340 -6.65 -10.55 6.28
N SER A 341 -5.40 -10.08 6.27
CA SER A 341 -5.04 -8.81 5.63
C SER A 341 -5.35 -8.82 4.12
N TRP A 342 -5.23 -9.98 3.46
CA TRP A 342 -5.60 -10.14 2.05
C TRP A 342 -7.12 -10.17 1.87
N THR A 343 -7.85 -10.95 2.67
CA THR A 343 -9.32 -11.00 2.57
C THR A 343 -9.93 -9.64 2.81
N ASP A 344 -9.45 -8.90 3.82
CA ASP A 344 -9.94 -7.56 4.14
C ASP A 344 -9.62 -6.58 3.00
N LYS A 345 -8.48 -6.76 2.33
CA LYS A 345 -8.13 -5.98 1.13
C LYS A 345 -9.07 -6.25 -0.05
N ILE A 346 -9.38 -7.53 -0.31
CA ILE A 346 -10.25 -7.89 -1.44
C ILE A 346 -11.69 -7.44 -1.15
N LEU A 347 -12.14 -7.59 0.10
CA LEU A 347 -13.50 -7.25 0.53
C LEU A 347 -13.71 -5.75 0.75
N SER A 348 -12.66 -4.95 0.97
CA SER A 348 -12.82 -3.50 1.18
C SER A 348 -13.35 -2.77 -0.05
N LEU A 349 -13.16 -3.31 -1.26
CA LEU A 349 -13.66 -2.78 -2.54
C LEU A 349 -13.31 -1.29 -2.81
N GLU A 350 -12.38 -0.69 -2.07
CA GLU A 350 -11.95 0.71 -2.17
C GLU A 350 -11.36 1.02 -3.55
N ALA A 351 -10.48 0.14 -4.02
CA ALA A 351 -9.91 0.15 -5.36
C ALA A 351 -9.62 -1.28 -5.77
N LEU A 352 -9.78 -1.59 -7.06
CA LEU A 352 -9.48 -2.93 -7.57
C LEU A 352 -7.97 -3.19 -7.44
N PRO A 353 -7.52 -4.14 -6.60
CA PRO A 353 -6.10 -4.31 -6.31
C PRO A 353 -5.28 -4.59 -7.58
N ASN A 354 -4.09 -4.01 -7.68
CA ASN A 354 -3.17 -4.27 -8.81
C ASN A 354 -2.92 -5.78 -9.04
N SER A 355 -2.94 -6.57 -7.98
CA SER A 355 -2.83 -8.04 -8.02
C SER A 355 -3.99 -8.74 -8.73
N MET A 356 -5.18 -8.13 -8.76
CA MET A 356 -6.32 -8.56 -9.56
C MET A 356 -6.29 -7.97 -10.96
N LEU A 357 -5.74 -6.76 -11.12
CA LEU A 357 -5.67 -6.08 -12.41
C LEU A 357 -4.87 -6.85 -13.46
N GLN A 358 -3.74 -7.45 -13.08
CA GLN A 358 -2.90 -8.19 -14.02
C GLN A 358 -3.62 -9.43 -14.58
N PRO A 359 -4.18 -10.34 -13.74
CA PRO A 359 -5.01 -11.44 -14.22
C PRO A 359 -6.21 -10.99 -15.05
N LEU A 360 -6.90 -9.91 -14.66
CA LEU A 360 -8.07 -9.42 -15.39
C LEU A 360 -7.71 -8.86 -16.78
N ARG A 361 -6.63 -8.09 -16.88
CA ARG A 361 -6.10 -7.62 -18.18
C ARG A 361 -5.71 -8.79 -19.06
N TRP A 362 -5.04 -9.78 -18.49
CA TRP A 362 -4.65 -10.98 -19.23
C TRP A 362 -5.87 -11.79 -19.73
N VAL A 363 -6.90 -11.96 -18.89
CA VAL A 363 -8.17 -12.57 -19.29
C VAL A 363 -8.84 -11.77 -20.41
N GLN A 364 -8.83 -10.43 -20.33
CA GLN A 364 -9.34 -9.55 -21.38
C GLN A 364 -8.55 -9.71 -22.69
N ASP A 365 -7.23 -9.79 -22.62
CA ASP A 365 -6.38 -10.03 -23.79
C ASP A 365 -6.66 -11.41 -24.42
N ALA A 366 -6.93 -12.43 -23.60
CA ALA A 366 -7.33 -13.75 -24.08
C ALA A 366 -8.72 -13.73 -24.75
N LEU A 367 -9.67 -12.99 -24.18
CA LEU A 367 -11.02 -12.79 -24.73
C LEU A 367 -10.98 -12.06 -26.08
N THR A 368 -10.25 -10.95 -26.16
CA THR A 368 -10.14 -10.13 -27.38
C THR A 368 -9.45 -10.86 -28.53
N LYS A 369 -8.51 -11.76 -28.23
CA LYS A 369 -7.89 -12.66 -29.23
C LYS A 369 -8.87 -13.71 -29.77
N THR A 370 -9.87 -14.10 -28.99
CA THR A 370 -10.81 -15.17 -29.33
C THR A 370 -12.03 -14.64 -30.10
N GLU A 371 -12.50 -13.42 -29.79
CA GLU A 371 -13.70 -12.84 -30.38
C GLU A 371 -13.41 -11.49 -31.08
N SER A 372 -13.24 -11.52 -32.40
CA SER A 372 -12.95 -10.35 -33.24
C SER A 372 -14.16 -9.40 -33.49
N GLY A 373 -15.23 -9.45 -32.67
CA GLY A 373 -16.49 -8.81 -33.04
C GLY A 373 -17.45 -8.35 -31.94
N LEU A 374 -17.10 -8.43 -30.66
CA LEU A 374 -17.94 -7.85 -29.59
C LEU A 374 -17.36 -6.51 -29.15
N ASN A 375 -18.22 -5.49 -29.06
CA ASN A 375 -17.89 -4.16 -28.52
C ASN A 375 -17.05 -4.34 -27.26
N SER A 376 -15.76 -4.00 -27.35
CA SER A 376 -14.80 -4.19 -26.27
C SER A 376 -15.29 -3.41 -25.06
N PHE A 377 -15.83 -4.12 -24.07
CA PHE A 377 -16.01 -3.55 -22.75
C PHE A 377 -14.61 -3.16 -22.28
N SER A 378 -14.29 -1.86 -22.30
CA SER A 378 -13.00 -1.43 -21.81
C SER A 378 -13.06 -1.48 -20.30
N LEU A 379 -12.32 -2.43 -19.72
CA LEU A 379 -12.13 -2.52 -18.27
C LEU A 379 -11.66 -1.17 -17.71
N GLU A 380 -11.03 -0.31 -18.54
CA GLU A 380 -10.64 1.07 -18.22
C GLU A 380 -11.74 1.89 -17.56
N VAL A 381 -13.02 1.64 -17.88
CA VAL A 381 -14.17 2.32 -17.25
C VAL A 381 -14.41 1.84 -15.81
N LEU A 382 -14.17 0.56 -15.52
CA LEU A 382 -14.17 0.03 -14.13
C LEU A 382 -12.88 0.38 -13.37
N LEU A 383 -11.82 0.75 -14.07
CA LEU A 383 -10.50 1.04 -13.50
C LEU A 383 -10.31 2.49 -13.04
N GLY A 384 -11.37 3.31 -13.04
CA GLY A 384 -11.31 4.70 -12.56
C GLY A 384 -10.26 5.54 -13.29
N SER A 385 -10.11 5.34 -14.61
CA SER A 385 -9.04 5.93 -15.42
C SER A 385 -9.09 7.46 -15.59
N SER A 386 -10.02 8.18 -14.94
CA SER A 386 -10.14 9.64 -15.10
C SER A 386 -9.13 10.45 -14.28
N ASN A 387 -8.45 9.87 -13.29
CA ASN A 387 -7.70 10.67 -12.29
C ASN A 387 -6.18 10.44 -12.37
N GLU A 388 -5.55 10.91 -13.46
CA GLU A 388 -4.11 10.78 -13.70
C GLU A 388 -3.22 11.60 -12.73
N ILE A 389 -3.64 12.80 -12.35
CA ILE A 389 -2.84 13.76 -11.54
C ILE A 389 -2.64 13.28 -10.09
N PRO A 390 -3.69 12.86 -9.36
CA PRO A 390 -3.59 12.37 -7.98
C PRO A 390 -2.73 11.11 -7.88
N ARG A 391 -2.79 10.28 -8.92
CA ARG A 391 -1.96 9.08 -9.01
C ARG A 391 -0.49 9.44 -9.07
N THR A 392 -0.10 10.46 -9.83
CA THR A 392 1.30 10.88 -9.90
C THR A 392 1.83 11.32 -8.54
N ASP A 393 1.08 12.15 -7.80
CA ASP A 393 1.54 12.67 -6.52
C ASP A 393 1.52 11.60 -5.42
N LYS A 394 0.52 10.71 -5.40
CA LYS A 394 0.52 9.50 -4.55
C LYS A 394 1.74 8.61 -4.82
N MET A 395 2.13 8.45 -6.09
CA MET A 395 3.31 7.65 -6.45
C MET A 395 4.63 8.33 -6.08
N LYS A 396 4.73 9.67 -6.17
CA LYS A 396 5.90 10.41 -5.64
C LYS A 396 6.01 10.27 -4.13
N PHE A 397 4.89 10.42 -3.42
CA PHE A 397 4.79 10.22 -1.98
C PHE A 397 5.25 8.80 -1.58
N LEU A 398 4.72 7.78 -2.25
CA LEU A 398 5.12 6.39 -2.05
C LEU A 398 6.61 6.15 -2.32
N ARG A 399 7.14 6.71 -3.42
CA ARG A 399 8.56 6.62 -3.75
C ARG A 399 9.41 7.21 -2.62
N ASN A 400 9.11 8.44 -2.20
CA ASN A 400 9.85 9.14 -1.15
C ASN A 400 9.80 8.36 0.18
N ALA A 401 8.63 7.88 0.58
CA ALA A 401 8.46 7.08 1.79
C ALA A 401 9.23 5.75 1.72
N THR A 402 9.16 5.05 0.58
CA THR A 402 9.85 3.78 0.38
C THR A 402 11.36 3.95 0.40
N LEU A 403 11.89 5.01 -0.25
CA LEU A 403 13.33 5.33 -0.22
C LEU A 403 13.82 5.62 1.20
N LEU A 404 13.01 6.28 2.02
CA LEU A 404 13.33 6.52 3.42
C LEU A 404 13.33 5.20 4.22
N CYS A 405 12.35 4.32 3.98
CA CYS A 405 12.26 3.00 4.61
C CYS A 405 13.43 2.07 4.23
N LEU A 406 14.03 2.22 3.04
CA LEU A 406 15.23 1.47 2.64
C LEU A 406 16.45 1.76 3.53
N ASN A 407 16.50 2.91 4.19
CA ASN A 407 17.56 3.20 5.18
C ASN A 407 17.44 2.32 6.43
N VAL A 408 16.21 1.90 6.77
CA VAL A 408 15.92 1.01 7.91
C VAL A 408 16.06 -0.46 7.49
N PHE A 409 15.62 -0.80 6.27
CA PHE A 409 15.65 -2.14 5.70
C PHE A 409 16.54 -2.21 4.46
N PRO A 410 17.88 -2.19 4.63
CA PRO A 410 18.80 -2.24 3.49
C PRO A 410 18.69 -3.59 2.76
N ARG A 411 18.88 -3.57 1.44
CA ARG A 411 18.90 -4.76 0.56
C ARG A 411 17.60 -5.56 0.52
N ASN A 412 16.48 -4.88 0.73
CA ASN A 412 15.16 -5.49 0.57
C ASN A 412 14.67 -5.28 -0.87
N TYR A 413 14.76 -6.33 -1.69
CA TYR A 413 14.41 -6.27 -3.10
C TYR A 413 12.93 -5.92 -3.36
N ILE A 414 12.02 -6.20 -2.42
CA ILE A 414 10.59 -5.88 -2.54
C ILE A 414 10.39 -4.36 -2.41
N LEU A 415 11.04 -3.72 -1.43
CA LEU A 415 11.01 -2.27 -1.26
C LEU A 415 11.73 -1.55 -2.42
N GLU A 416 12.84 -2.11 -2.90
CA GLU A 416 13.54 -1.57 -4.06
C GLU A 416 12.68 -1.64 -5.32
N GLU A 417 12.00 -2.78 -5.56
CA GLU A 417 11.03 -2.90 -6.64
C GLU A 417 9.90 -1.88 -6.49
N ALA A 418 9.33 -1.74 -5.29
CA ALA A 418 8.28 -0.78 -5.00
C ALA A 418 8.71 0.66 -5.35
N ALA A 419 9.91 1.07 -4.93
CA ALA A 419 10.44 2.40 -5.19
C ALA A 419 10.66 2.66 -6.69
N LEU A 420 11.21 1.68 -7.42
CA LEU A 420 11.43 1.80 -8.86
C LEU A 420 10.10 1.86 -9.62
N VAL A 421 9.11 1.05 -9.25
CA VAL A 421 7.79 1.06 -9.89
C VAL A 421 7.02 2.35 -9.57
N ALA A 422 7.12 2.86 -8.34
CA ALA A 422 6.53 4.14 -7.96
C ALA A 422 7.13 5.30 -8.77
N GLU A 423 8.47 5.32 -8.97
CA GLU A 423 9.13 6.29 -9.86
C GLU A 423 8.58 6.20 -11.29
N GLU A 424 8.49 5.00 -11.84
CA GLU A 424 7.92 4.80 -13.19
C GLU A 424 6.49 5.31 -13.32
N LEU A 425 5.62 4.97 -12.36
CA LEU A 425 4.22 5.40 -12.37
C LEU A 425 4.06 6.90 -12.09
N SER A 426 5.03 7.53 -11.43
CA SER A 426 5.03 8.99 -11.23
C SER A 426 5.43 9.74 -12.51
N VAL A 427 6.28 9.16 -13.35
CA VAL A 427 6.79 9.79 -14.58
C VAL A 427 5.93 9.45 -15.81
N THR A 428 5.34 8.25 -15.86
CA THR A 428 4.54 7.80 -17.01
C THR A 428 3.10 8.29 -16.90
N LYS A 429 2.71 9.23 -17.76
CA LYS A 429 1.28 9.48 -18.04
C LYS A 429 0.70 8.27 -18.76
N MET A 430 -0.53 7.87 -18.43
CA MET A 430 -1.07 6.53 -18.69
C MET A 430 -1.22 6.19 -20.19
N ASN A 431 -1.02 7.17 -21.09
CA ASN A 431 -1.34 7.05 -22.51
C ASN A 431 -0.19 7.24 -23.52
N SER A 432 1.09 7.23 -23.11
CA SER A 432 2.17 7.12 -24.11
C SER A 432 3.49 6.67 -23.49
N CYS A 433 3.84 5.40 -23.64
CA CYS A 433 5.23 4.98 -23.45
C CYS A 433 5.77 4.39 -24.75
N SER A 434 6.12 5.28 -25.68
CA SER A 434 7.01 4.99 -26.81
C SER A 434 8.45 5.49 -26.54
N SER A 435 8.77 5.85 -25.29
CA SER A 435 10.12 6.28 -24.91
C SER A 435 11.00 5.07 -24.65
N SER A 436 12.14 5.00 -25.34
CA SER A 436 13.19 3.99 -25.13
C SER A 436 13.89 4.08 -23.76
N ASP A 437 13.67 5.18 -23.03
CA ASP A 437 14.29 5.42 -21.74
C ASP A 437 13.38 4.97 -20.60
N THR A 438 13.87 3.99 -19.85
CA THR A 438 13.24 3.48 -18.62
C THR A 438 13.28 4.57 -17.54
N PRO A 439 12.13 5.05 -17.03
CA PRO A 439 12.08 6.17 -16.09
C PRO A 439 12.88 5.95 -14.81
N CYS A 440 12.85 4.72 -14.27
CA CYS A 440 13.55 4.40 -13.02
C CYS A 440 15.08 4.25 -13.16
N ARG A 441 15.64 4.42 -14.36
CA ARG A 441 17.07 4.19 -14.65
C ARG A 441 18.00 5.06 -13.83
N THR A 442 17.64 6.33 -13.61
CA THR A 442 18.42 7.27 -12.81
C THR A 442 18.42 6.87 -11.34
N LEU A 443 17.25 6.54 -10.80
CA LEU A 443 17.06 6.09 -9.43
C LEU A 443 17.80 4.79 -9.15
N ALA A 444 17.62 3.76 -9.98
CA ALA A 444 18.31 2.48 -9.86
C ALA A 444 19.84 2.63 -9.87
N LYS A 445 20.38 3.45 -10.79
CA LYS A 445 21.82 3.75 -10.83
C LYS A 445 22.29 4.54 -9.62
N GLY A 446 21.44 5.38 -9.01
CA GLY A 446 21.72 6.06 -7.75
C GLY A 446 21.90 5.05 -6.61
N LEU A 447 20.92 4.16 -6.45
CA LEU A 447 20.92 3.11 -5.42
C LEU A 447 22.10 2.13 -5.56
N LEU A 448 22.43 1.73 -6.80
CA LEU A 448 23.60 0.88 -7.08
C LEU A 448 24.95 1.57 -6.85
N LYS A 449 24.99 2.91 -6.89
CA LYS A 449 26.21 3.66 -6.54
C LYS A 449 26.44 3.65 -5.03
N SER A 450 25.38 3.72 -4.23
CA SER A 450 25.48 3.61 -2.77
C SER A 450 25.84 2.20 -2.33
N ASP A 451 25.23 1.16 -2.91
CA ASP A 451 25.58 -0.24 -2.64
C ASP A 451 25.84 -1.03 -3.92
N ARG A 452 27.11 -1.26 -4.22
CA ARG A 452 27.54 -2.04 -5.40
C ARG A 452 27.43 -3.56 -5.20
N GLN A 453 27.25 -4.01 -3.96
CA GLN A 453 27.14 -5.43 -3.63
C GLN A 453 25.70 -5.93 -3.69
N ASP A 454 24.73 -5.04 -3.92
CA ASP A 454 23.34 -5.43 -4.08
C ASP A 454 23.05 -6.03 -5.46
N VAL A 455 23.15 -7.35 -5.50
CA VAL A 455 22.90 -8.17 -6.68
C VAL A 455 21.41 -8.32 -6.97
N LEU A 456 20.55 -8.25 -5.94
CA LEU A 456 19.10 -8.36 -6.13
C LEU A 456 18.53 -7.07 -6.70
N LEU A 457 19.00 -5.90 -6.27
CA LEU A 457 18.70 -4.61 -6.89
C LEU A 457 19.08 -4.59 -8.38
N CYS A 458 20.24 -5.15 -8.73
CA CYS A 458 20.62 -5.32 -10.14
C CYS A 458 19.61 -6.18 -10.90
N GLY A 459 19.14 -7.26 -10.28
CA GLY A 459 18.12 -8.14 -10.84
C GLY A 459 16.77 -7.44 -11.05
N VAL A 460 16.27 -6.73 -10.04
CA VAL A 460 15.04 -5.94 -10.12
C VAL A 460 15.16 -4.88 -11.22
N TYR A 461 16.24 -4.10 -11.25
CA TYR A 461 16.51 -3.12 -12.29
C TYR A 461 16.53 -3.73 -13.70
N ALA A 462 17.20 -4.88 -13.86
CA ALA A 462 17.24 -5.58 -15.15
C ALA A 462 15.86 -6.09 -15.58
N ARG A 463 15.02 -6.59 -14.64
CA ARG A 463 13.63 -6.96 -14.93
C ARG A 463 12.81 -5.74 -15.38
N ARG A 464 12.96 -4.59 -14.72
CA ARG A 464 12.29 -3.35 -15.14
C ARG A 464 12.70 -2.96 -16.56
N GLU A 465 13.99 -2.90 -16.86
CA GLU A 465 14.49 -2.61 -18.21
C GLU A 465 13.98 -3.61 -19.27
N ALA A 466 13.83 -4.89 -18.90
CA ALA A 466 13.25 -5.90 -19.80
C ALA A 466 11.76 -5.63 -20.11
N VAL A 467 10.97 -5.19 -19.12
CA VAL A 467 9.55 -4.84 -19.31
C VAL A 467 9.37 -3.64 -20.26
N TYR A 468 10.31 -2.69 -20.28
CA TYR A 468 10.32 -1.58 -21.25
C TYR A 468 10.91 -1.97 -22.63
N GLY A 469 11.24 -3.24 -22.86
CA GLY A 469 11.77 -3.73 -24.13
C GLY A 469 13.28 -3.56 -24.31
N ASN A 470 14.01 -3.05 -23.31
CA ASN A 470 15.47 -2.87 -23.35
C ASN A 470 16.22 -4.16 -23.01
N ILE A 471 15.91 -5.26 -23.71
CA ILE A 471 16.38 -6.61 -23.38
C ILE A 471 17.92 -6.70 -23.40
N ASP A 472 18.59 -6.08 -24.37
CA ASP A 472 20.06 -6.11 -24.45
C ASP A 472 20.73 -5.36 -23.29
N HIS A 473 20.07 -4.34 -22.75
CA HIS A 473 20.57 -3.68 -21.55
C HIS A 473 20.36 -4.56 -20.32
N ALA A 474 19.16 -5.14 -20.18
CA ALA A 474 18.84 -6.07 -19.10
C ALA A 474 19.83 -7.24 -19.05
N ARG A 475 20.15 -7.86 -20.20
CA ARG A 475 21.18 -8.92 -20.32
C ARG A 475 22.53 -8.50 -19.75
N ARG A 476 23.01 -7.30 -20.13
CA ARG A 476 24.29 -6.78 -19.62
C ARG A 476 24.28 -6.59 -18.10
N VAL A 477 23.16 -6.12 -17.55
CA VAL A 477 23.00 -5.93 -16.11
C VAL A 477 22.97 -7.28 -15.39
N PHE A 478 22.21 -8.25 -15.90
CA PHE A 478 22.19 -9.62 -15.35
C PHE A 478 23.56 -10.29 -15.42
N ASP A 479 24.25 -10.23 -16.56
CA ASP A 479 25.57 -10.82 -16.73
C ASP A 479 26.60 -10.24 -15.76
N MET A 480 26.57 -8.91 -15.57
CA MET A 480 27.38 -8.22 -14.58
C MET A 480 27.04 -8.69 -13.16
N ALA A 481 25.76 -8.72 -12.80
CA ALA A 481 25.31 -9.11 -11.46
C ALA A 481 25.70 -10.57 -11.12
N LEU A 482 25.50 -11.50 -12.06
CA LEU A 482 25.88 -12.90 -11.89
C LEU A 482 27.40 -13.10 -11.78
N SER A 483 28.20 -12.29 -12.48
CA SER A 483 29.67 -12.34 -12.35
C SER A 483 30.19 -11.87 -10.99
N LEU A 484 29.42 -11.06 -10.25
CA LEU A 484 29.79 -10.56 -8.93
C LEU A 484 29.54 -11.57 -7.80
N ILE A 485 28.63 -12.53 -7.99
CA ILE A 485 28.18 -13.47 -6.94
C ILE A 485 29.33 -14.27 -6.30
N GLU A 486 30.34 -14.64 -7.07
CA GLU A 486 31.47 -15.43 -6.57
C GLU A 486 32.31 -14.66 -5.54
N GLY A 487 32.40 -13.34 -5.69
CA GLY A 487 33.15 -12.47 -4.79
C GLY A 487 32.39 -12.07 -3.52
N LEU A 488 31.12 -12.44 -3.39
CA LEU A 488 30.28 -12.00 -2.27
C LEU A 488 30.30 -12.95 -1.06
N PRO A 489 29.98 -12.42 0.15
CA PRO A 489 29.69 -13.20 1.35
C PRO A 489 28.68 -14.34 1.13
N VAL A 490 28.74 -15.37 1.97
CA VAL A 490 27.91 -16.58 1.85
C VAL A 490 26.42 -16.25 1.97
N GLU A 491 26.06 -15.26 2.80
CA GLU A 491 24.71 -14.80 3.02
C GLU A 491 24.12 -14.21 1.73
N LEU A 492 24.85 -13.34 1.05
CA LEU A 492 24.42 -12.76 -0.23
C LEU A 492 24.39 -13.80 -1.36
N ARG A 493 25.29 -14.79 -1.32
CA ARG A 493 25.31 -15.89 -2.28
C ARG A 493 24.06 -16.78 -2.17
N SER A 494 23.43 -16.85 -1.00
CA SER A 494 22.19 -17.63 -0.82
C SER A 494 21.05 -17.13 -1.72
N SER A 495 21.04 -15.84 -2.05
CA SER A 495 20.03 -15.22 -2.93
C SER A 495 20.24 -15.50 -4.43
N ALA A 496 21.36 -16.11 -4.82
CA ALA A 496 21.69 -16.37 -6.22
C ALA A 496 20.59 -17.06 -7.04
N PRO A 497 19.88 -18.10 -6.54
CA PRO A 497 18.83 -18.77 -7.31
C PRO A 497 17.72 -17.83 -7.79
N LEU A 498 17.40 -16.77 -7.03
CA LEU A 498 16.42 -15.75 -7.45
C LEU A 498 16.87 -15.03 -8.70
N LEU A 499 18.13 -14.56 -8.73
CA LEU A 499 18.66 -13.84 -9.88
C LEU A 499 18.73 -14.72 -11.14
N TYR A 500 19.14 -15.98 -10.98
CA TYR A 500 19.14 -16.95 -12.08
C TYR A 500 17.74 -17.22 -12.63
N LEU A 501 16.74 -17.37 -11.74
CA LEU A 501 15.35 -17.55 -12.14
C LEU A 501 14.83 -16.32 -12.89
N TRP A 502 15.02 -15.13 -12.34
CA TRP A 502 14.57 -13.88 -12.95
C TRP A 502 15.16 -13.65 -14.34
N TYR A 503 16.44 -13.96 -14.52
CA TYR A 503 17.07 -13.84 -15.84
C TYR A 503 16.51 -14.88 -16.82
N ALA A 504 16.32 -16.13 -16.38
CA ALA A 504 15.72 -17.17 -17.22
C ALA A 504 14.28 -16.83 -17.62
N GLU A 505 13.45 -16.35 -16.68
CA GLU A 505 12.07 -15.92 -16.94
C GLU A 505 12.02 -14.72 -17.89
N ALA A 506 12.91 -13.74 -17.72
CA ALA A 506 13.00 -12.58 -18.61
C ALA A 506 13.39 -12.97 -20.05
N GLU A 507 14.24 -13.99 -20.23
CA GLU A 507 14.52 -14.52 -21.57
C GLU A 507 13.34 -15.30 -22.12
N LEU A 508 12.72 -16.19 -21.34
CA LEU A 508 11.59 -17.02 -21.79
C LEU A 508 10.34 -16.20 -22.16
N ALA A 509 10.15 -15.02 -21.57
CA ALA A 509 9.10 -14.09 -21.95
C ALA A 509 9.30 -13.46 -23.34
N ASN A 510 10.52 -13.51 -23.89
CA ASN A 510 10.85 -12.96 -25.20
C ASN A 510 10.88 -14.05 -26.28
N SER A 511 10.42 -13.71 -27.49
CA SER A 511 10.44 -14.61 -28.65
C SER A 511 11.81 -14.64 -29.36
N GLY A 512 12.38 -15.84 -29.60
CA GLY A 512 13.61 -16.04 -30.41
C GLY A 512 14.53 -17.15 -29.89
N ASP A 513 15.86 -16.99 -30.05
CA ASP A 513 16.93 -17.86 -29.49
C ASP A 513 17.00 -17.85 -27.94
N SER A 514 16.00 -17.23 -27.29
CA SER A 514 15.88 -17.04 -25.84
C SER A 514 15.83 -18.36 -25.07
N SER A 515 15.25 -19.42 -25.64
CA SER A 515 15.18 -20.74 -24.98
C SER A 515 16.57 -21.35 -24.76
N PHE A 516 17.50 -21.21 -25.71
CA PHE A 516 18.87 -21.71 -25.54
C PHE A 516 19.67 -20.91 -24.50
N ARG A 517 19.39 -19.60 -24.39
CA ARG A 517 19.98 -18.73 -23.36
C ARG A 517 19.45 -19.07 -21.98
N ALA A 518 18.14 -19.19 -21.83
CA ALA A 518 17.50 -19.63 -20.59
C ALA A 518 18.06 -20.99 -20.14
N LEU A 519 18.20 -21.94 -21.08
CA LEU A 519 18.80 -23.24 -20.79
C LEU A 519 20.26 -23.12 -20.31
N HIS A 520 21.08 -22.27 -20.93
CA HIS A 520 22.46 -22.03 -20.50
C HIS A 520 22.52 -21.44 -19.07
N ILE A 521 21.70 -20.42 -18.78
CA ILE A 521 21.62 -19.76 -17.47
C ILE A 521 21.27 -20.78 -16.38
N LEU A 522 20.22 -21.58 -16.61
CA LEU A 522 19.80 -22.63 -15.69
C LEU A 522 20.86 -23.74 -15.54
N SER A 523 21.59 -24.07 -16.62
CA SER A 523 22.70 -25.03 -16.57
C SER A 523 23.86 -24.55 -15.70
N CYS A 524 24.17 -23.24 -15.72
CA CYS A 524 25.15 -22.64 -14.82
C CYS A 524 24.74 -22.80 -13.36
N LEU A 525 23.48 -22.48 -13.02
CA LEU A 525 22.95 -22.66 -11.67
C LEU A 525 23.03 -24.13 -11.23
N GLY A 526 22.56 -25.06 -12.06
CA GLY A 526 22.56 -26.48 -11.73
C GLY A 526 23.97 -27.05 -11.55
N SER A 527 24.90 -26.69 -12.43
CA SER A 527 26.26 -27.26 -12.42
C SER A 527 27.15 -26.76 -11.28
N GLY A 528 26.76 -25.66 -10.63
CA GLY A 528 27.54 -25.00 -9.57
C GLY A 528 28.88 -24.44 -10.06
N ALA A 529 29.05 -24.30 -11.39
CA ALA A 529 30.23 -23.72 -11.99
C ALA A 529 30.15 -22.18 -11.96
N THR A 530 31.30 -21.55 -12.20
CA THR A 530 31.38 -20.09 -12.29
C THR A 530 30.50 -19.57 -13.43
N TYR A 531 29.82 -18.44 -13.21
CA TYR A 531 28.95 -17.90 -14.24
C TYR A 531 29.78 -17.43 -15.44
N SER A 532 29.33 -17.77 -16.64
CA SER A 532 29.92 -17.26 -17.88
C SER A 532 28.81 -16.72 -18.78
N PRO A 533 28.98 -15.55 -19.41
CA PRO A 533 27.99 -15.04 -20.35
C PRO A 533 27.74 -16.01 -21.50
N PHE A 534 26.52 -15.98 -22.05
CA PHE A 534 26.11 -16.88 -23.12
C PHE A 534 26.98 -16.71 -24.38
N LYS A 535 27.70 -17.77 -24.76
CA LYS A 535 28.52 -17.82 -25.99
C LYS A 535 27.99 -18.83 -27.01
N GLY A 536 27.06 -19.71 -26.62
CA GLY A 536 26.52 -20.78 -27.45
C GLY A 536 25.74 -21.80 -26.63
N GLN A 537 25.18 -22.80 -27.30
CA GLN A 537 24.38 -23.85 -26.68
C GLN A 537 25.21 -24.68 -25.67
N PRO A 538 24.65 -25.03 -24.50
CA PRO A 538 25.36 -25.85 -23.51
C PRO A 538 25.65 -27.25 -24.04
N SER A 539 26.85 -27.75 -23.73
CA SER A 539 27.26 -29.11 -24.08
C SER A 539 26.44 -30.17 -23.32
N SER A 540 26.29 -31.36 -23.90
CA SER A 540 25.58 -32.49 -23.25
C SER A 540 26.15 -32.84 -21.87
N LEU A 541 27.47 -32.73 -21.70
CA LEU A 541 28.14 -32.94 -20.42
C LEU A 541 27.73 -31.89 -19.36
N GLN A 542 27.62 -30.63 -19.75
CA GLN A 542 27.15 -29.57 -18.85
C GLN A 542 25.71 -29.78 -18.42
N LEU A 543 24.84 -30.20 -19.35
CA LEU A 543 23.43 -30.53 -19.04
C LEU A 543 23.33 -31.68 -18.03
N LEU A 544 24.12 -32.75 -18.21
CA LEU A 544 24.13 -33.87 -17.27
C LEU A 544 24.66 -33.47 -15.89
N LYS A 545 25.72 -32.67 -15.85
CA LYS A 545 26.26 -32.13 -14.59
C LYS A 545 25.26 -31.22 -13.90
N ALA A 546 24.56 -30.37 -14.66
CA ALA A 546 23.54 -29.47 -14.12
C ALA A 546 22.37 -30.24 -13.53
N ARG A 547 21.87 -31.27 -14.23
CA ARG A 547 20.82 -32.17 -13.72
C ARG A 547 21.21 -32.83 -12.40
N GLN A 548 22.43 -33.35 -12.30
CA GLN A 548 22.91 -33.96 -11.06
C GLN A 548 23.03 -32.92 -9.94
N GLY A 549 23.57 -31.74 -10.23
CA GLY A 549 23.70 -30.68 -9.24
C GLY A 549 22.36 -30.13 -8.75
N PHE A 550 21.34 -30.01 -9.60
CA PHE A 550 19.97 -29.69 -9.16
C PHE A 550 19.42 -30.76 -8.20
N LYS A 551 19.59 -32.05 -8.51
CA LYS A 551 19.16 -33.14 -7.62
C LYS A 551 19.85 -33.07 -6.25
N ASP A 552 21.13 -32.74 -6.22
CA ASP A 552 21.88 -32.63 -4.97
C ASP A 552 21.47 -31.38 -4.17
N LYS A 553 21.30 -30.22 -4.82
CA LYS A 553 20.79 -29.00 -4.16
C LYS A 553 19.37 -29.16 -3.63
N ILE A 554 18.47 -29.78 -4.39
CA ILE A 554 17.11 -30.11 -3.93
C ILE A 554 17.20 -31.03 -2.70
N ARG A 555 18.11 -32.01 -2.68
CA ARG A 555 18.31 -32.88 -1.51
C ARG A 555 18.71 -32.10 -0.25
N MET A 556 19.55 -31.07 -0.40
CA MET A 556 20.00 -30.24 0.72
C MET A 556 18.86 -29.46 1.37
N ILE A 557 17.91 -28.93 0.59
CA ILE A 557 16.79 -28.13 1.12
C ILE A 557 15.64 -28.98 1.70
N ARG A 558 15.56 -30.29 1.36
CA ARG A 558 14.46 -31.16 1.81
C ARG A 558 14.24 -31.15 3.32
N SER A 559 15.32 -31.16 4.10
CA SER A 559 15.23 -31.22 5.57
C SER A 559 14.77 -29.89 6.18
N ALA A 560 15.05 -28.75 5.53
CA ALA A 560 14.53 -27.45 5.92
C ALA A 560 13.04 -27.35 5.61
N TRP A 561 12.63 -27.77 4.41
CA TRP A 561 11.24 -27.79 3.96
C TRP A 561 10.36 -28.74 4.78
N ALA A 562 10.86 -29.91 5.15
CA ALA A 562 10.16 -30.83 6.04
C ALA A 562 9.89 -30.22 7.43
N ARG A 563 10.75 -29.30 7.88
CA ARG A 563 10.56 -28.52 9.11
C ARG A 563 9.72 -27.25 8.89
N GLY A 564 9.33 -26.96 7.65
CA GLY A 564 8.57 -25.80 7.21
C GLY A 564 9.35 -24.49 7.14
N LEU A 565 10.68 -24.55 7.07
CA LEU A 565 11.52 -23.40 6.76
C LEU A 565 11.62 -23.29 5.23
N VAL A 566 10.76 -22.46 4.64
CA VAL A 566 10.69 -22.20 3.20
C VAL A 566 11.05 -20.74 2.96
N ASP A 567 12.05 -20.53 2.12
CA ASP A 567 12.63 -19.23 1.77
C ASP A 567 12.57 -19.01 0.25
N ASP A 568 12.50 -17.75 -0.17
CA ASP A 568 12.39 -17.37 -1.58
C ASP A 568 13.50 -17.97 -2.46
N PRO A 569 14.79 -18.03 -2.03
CA PRO A 569 15.83 -18.66 -2.82
C PRO A 569 15.65 -20.16 -3.03
N SER A 570 15.12 -20.91 -2.05
CA SER A 570 14.86 -22.34 -2.24
C SER A 570 13.68 -22.60 -3.17
N ILE A 571 12.65 -21.76 -3.14
CA ILE A 571 11.56 -21.78 -4.12
C ILE A 571 12.09 -21.49 -5.52
N ALA A 572 12.91 -20.44 -5.65
CA ALA A 572 13.49 -20.06 -6.93
C ALA A 572 14.40 -21.17 -7.51
N LEU A 573 15.11 -21.91 -6.65
CA LEU A 573 15.88 -23.08 -7.04
C LEU A 573 14.99 -24.20 -7.60
N ILE A 574 13.84 -24.47 -6.98
CA ILE A 574 12.89 -25.49 -7.46
C ILE A 574 12.24 -25.07 -8.78
N CYS A 575 11.80 -23.81 -8.89
CA CYS A 575 11.27 -23.26 -10.15
C CYS A 575 12.31 -23.31 -11.27
N SER A 576 13.57 -23.01 -10.95
CA SER A 576 14.70 -23.13 -11.89
C SER A 576 14.94 -24.58 -12.33
N ALA A 577 14.89 -25.53 -11.41
CA ALA A 577 15.04 -26.95 -11.72
C ALA A 577 13.88 -27.48 -12.58
N ALA A 578 12.64 -27.07 -12.27
CA ALA A 578 11.46 -27.41 -13.06
C ALA A 578 11.55 -26.83 -14.48
N SER A 579 11.94 -25.56 -14.62
CA SER A 579 12.17 -24.90 -15.92
C SER A 579 13.29 -25.57 -16.72
N PHE A 580 14.34 -26.02 -16.05
CA PHE A 580 15.46 -26.72 -16.68
C PHE A 580 15.01 -28.08 -17.26
N GLU A 581 14.25 -28.86 -16.50
CA GLU A 581 13.71 -30.14 -16.99
C GLU A 581 12.63 -29.93 -18.06
N GLU A 582 11.83 -28.86 -17.95
CA GLU A 582 10.88 -28.43 -19.00
C GLU A 582 11.59 -28.25 -20.36
N LEU A 583 12.70 -27.52 -20.38
CA LEU A 583 13.46 -27.21 -21.60
C LEU A 583 14.29 -28.39 -22.14
N THR A 584 14.62 -29.39 -21.31
CA THR A 584 15.53 -30.49 -21.70
C THR A 584 14.84 -31.83 -21.95
N SER A 585 13.88 -32.19 -21.09
CA SER A 585 13.23 -33.51 -21.08
C SER A 585 11.71 -33.42 -21.21
N GLY A 586 11.16 -32.21 -21.25
CA GLY A 586 9.76 -31.93 -21.46
C GLY A 586 9.01 -31.57 -20.18
N TRP A 587 7.83 -30.99 -20.34
CA TRP A 587 7.04 -30.43 -19.25
C TRP A 587 6.65 -31.48 -18.19
N ALA A 588 6.40 -32.73 -18.57
CA ALA A 588 6.00 -33.78 -17.63
C ALA A 588 7.04 -34.01 -16.51
N VAL A 589 8.33 -34.01 -16.87
CA VAL A 589 9.43 -34.19 -15.90
C VAL A 589 9.58 -32.97 -14.99
N GLY A 590 9.40 -31.75 -15.52
CA GLY A 590 9.43 -30.55 -14.70
C GLY A 590 8.26 -30.47 -13.71
N ILE A 591 7.07 -30.94 -14.10
CA ILE A 591 5.92 -31.10 -13.19
C ILE A 591 6.22 -32.13 -12.09
N GLU A 592 6.87 -33.26 -12.41
CA GLU A 592 7.28 -34.24 -11.40
C GLU A 592 8.23 -33.65 -10.34
N VAL A 593 9.12 -32.72 -10.73
CA VAL A 593 9.99 -32.01 -9.78
C VAL A 593 9.16 -31.17 -8.80
N LEU A 594 8.13 -30.49 -9.28
CA LEU A 594 7.23 -29.69 -8.46
C LEU A 594 6.36 -30.58 -7.54
N ASP A 595 5.84 -31.69 -8.05
CA ASP A 595 5.07 -32.66 -7.25
C ASP A 595 5.92 -33.25 -6.12
N GLN A 596 7.19 -33.58 -6.40
CA GLN A 596 8.14 -34.02 -5.37
C GLN A 596 8.42 -32.95 -4.33
N ALA A 597 8.48 -31.67 -4.73
CA ALA A 597 8.66 -30.55 -3.82
C ALA A 597 7.45 -30.42 -2.88
N PHE A 598 6.23 -30.46 -3.41
CA PHE A 598 5.01 -30.41 -2.60
C PHE A 598 4.89 -31.62 -1.67
N ALA A 599 5.29 -32.82 -2.09
CA ALA A 599 5.24 -34.03 -1.26
C ALA A 599 6.09 -33.94 0.02
N ILE A 600 7.11 -33.07 0.05
CA ILE A 600 7.96 -32.84 1.24
C ILE A 600 7.23 -31.98 2.29
N VAL A 601 6.31 -31.12 1.86
CA VAL A 601 5.66 -30.13 2.73
C VAL A 601 4.30 -30.65 3.22
N LEU A 602 4.07 -30.52 4.52
CA LEU A 602 2.80 -30.86 5.16
C LEU A 602 1.63 -30.05 4.56
N PRO A 603 0.47 -30.67 4.28
CA PRO A 603 -0.67 -30.00 3.67
C PRO A 603 -1.14 -28.74 4.41
N GLU A 604 -1.21 -28.77 5.74
CA GLU A 604 -1.65 -27.65 6.60
C GLU A 604 -0.76 -26.41 6.48
N ARG A 605 0.52 -26.59 6.18
CA ARG A 605 1.47 -25.47 6.03
C ARG A 605 1.39 -24.82 4.66
N ARG A 606 0.77 -25.48 3.68
CA ARG A 606 0.63 -24.95 2.32
C ARG A 606 -0.28 -23.74 2.31
N SER A 607 -1.41 -23.80 3.01
CA SER A 607 -2.43 -22.74 3.02
C SER A 607 -1.98 -21.44 3.69
N HIS A 608 -0.87 -21.41 4.43
CA HIS A 608 -0.45 -20.25 5.22
C HIS A 608 0.80 -19.54 4.68
N SER A 609 1.51 -20.13 3.70
CA SER A 609 2.77 -19.59 3.18
C SER A 609 2.61 -19.08 1.76
N TYR A 610 2.94 -17.79 1.55
CA TYR A 610 2.92 -17.16 0.23
C TYR A 610 3.96 -17.78 -0.71
N GLN A 611 5.10 -18.26 -0.18
CA GLN A 611 6.13 -18.93 -0.96
C GLN A 611 5.58 -20.19 -1.65
N LEU A 612 4.77 -20.97 -0.92
CA LEU A 612 4.16 -22.19 -1.43
C LEU A 612 3.01 -21.88 -2.40
N GLU A 613 2.28 -20.79 -2.17
CA GLU A 613 1.31 -20.28 -3.12
C GLU A 613 1.99 -19.86 -4.43
N TYR A 614 3.10 -19.13 -4.36
CA TYR A 614 3.89 -18.75 -5.54
C TYR A 614 4.37 -19.97 -6.34
N LEU A 615 4.87 -21.00 -5.65
CA LEU A 615 5.26 -22.27 -6.28
C LEU A 615 4.06 -22.96 -6.96
N PHE A 616 2.88 -22.88 -6.35
CA PHE A 616 1.66 -23.44 -6.90
C PHE A 616 1.19 -22.68 -8.14
N ASN A 617 1.25 -21.35 -8.11
CA ASN A 617 0.96 -20.53 -9.28
C ASN A 617 1.98 -20.76 -10.39
N PHE A 618 3.26 -20.98 -10.07
CA PHE A 618 4.27 -21.40 -11.04
C PHE A 618 3.93 -22.76 -11.67
N TYR A 619 3.49 -23.73 -10.86
CA TYR A 619 3.01 -25.03 -11.34
C TYR A 619 1.85 -24.90 -12.33
N VAL A 620 0.85 -24.08 -12.01
CA VAL A 620 -0.31 -23.84 -12.89
C VAL A 620 0.12 -23.14 -14.18
N ARG A 621 0.95 -22.08 -14.09
CA ARG A 621 1.51 -21.38 -15.27
C ARG A 621 2.27 -22.33 -16.20
N MET A 622 3.03 -23.28 -15.64
CA MET A 622 3.75 -24.28 -16.42
C MET A 622 2.80 -25.24 -17.15
N LEU A 623 1.73 -25.70 -16.49
CA LEU A 623 0.70 -26.52 -17.15
C LEU A 623 -0.03 -25.75 -18.26
N GLN A 624 -0.32 -24.46 -18.03
CA GLN A 624 -1.00 -23.61 -19.01
C GLN A 624 -0.18 -23.42 -20.29
N ARG A 625 1.13 -23.21 -20.17
CA ARG A 625 2.05 -23.09 -21.33
C ARG A 625 2.05 -24.31 -22.25
N HIS A 626 1.71 -25.50 -21.73
CA HIS A 626 1.68 -26.76 -22.49
C HIS A 626 0.26 -27.35 -22.60
N GLN A 627 -0.77 -26.50 -22.61
CA GLN A 627 -2.18 -26.92 -22.69
C GLN A 627 -2.50 -27.79 -23.90
N GLU A 628 -1.89 -27.57 -25.06
CA GLU A 628 -2.14 -28.38 -26.26
C GLU A 628 -1.65 -29.84 -26.13
N GLN A 629 -0.69 -30.09 -25.23
CA GLN A 629 -0.04 -31.39 -25.05
C GLN A 629 -0.49 -32.10 -23.76
N SER A 630 -1.11 -31.37 -22.83
CA SER A 630 -1.62 -31.90 -21.58
C SER A 630 -3.11 -32.21 -21.68
N SER A 631 -3.57 -33.26 -20.98
CA SER A 631 -5.00 -33.55 -20.93
C SER A 631 -5.70 -32.48 -20.07
N LEU A 632 -6.69 -31.78 -20.64
CA LEU A 632 -7.48 -30.71 -19.99
C LEU A 632 -7.98 -31.09 -18.59
N SER A 633 -8.37 -32.36 -18.38
CA SER A 633 -8.79 -32.87 -17.07
C SER A 633 -7.74 -32.64 -15.97
N LYS A 634 -6.45 -32.81 -16.30
CA LYS A 634 -5.35 -32.65 -15.33
C LYS A 634 -5.14 -31.19 -14.96
N VAL A 635 -5.14 -30.28 -15.94
CA VAL A 635 -4.99 -28.85 -15.67
C VAL A 635 -6.18 -28.35 -14.84
N TRP A 636 -7.38 -28.82 -15.18
CA TRP A 636 -8.60 -28.52 -14.44
C TRP A 636 -8.59 -29.04 -13.00
N GLU A 637 -8.23 -30.31 -12.79
CA GLU A 637 -8.13 -30.93 -11.46
C GLU A 637 -7.10 -30.21 -10.59
N SER A 638 -5.97 -29.82 -11.18
CA SER A 638 -4.94 -29.05 -10.48
C SER A 638 -5.42 -27.67 -10.07
N ILE A 639 -6.09 -26.91 -10.95
CA ILE A 639 -6.64 -25.59 -10.58
C ILE A 639 -7.73 -25.72 -9.52
N SER A 640 -8.61 -26.72 -9.66
CA SER A 640 -9.66 -27.00 -8.67
C SER A 640 -9.06 -27.33 -7.30
N ARG A 641 -7.98 -28.12 -7.26
CA ARG A 641 -7.23 -28.40 -6.03
C ARG A 641 -6.56 -27.15 -5.48
N GLY A 642 -6.04 -26.29 -6.36
CA GLY A 642 -5.46 -25.00 -6.01
C GLY A 642 -6.46 -24.10 -5.31
N LEU A 643 -7.64 -23.91 -5.89
CA LEU A 643 -8.71 -23.08 -5.32
C LEU A 643 -9.28 -23.64 -4.01
N GLN A 644 -9.17 -24.97 -3.78
CA GLN A 644 -9.50 -25.54 -2.47
C GLN A 644 -8.47 -25.20 -1.38
N ILE A 645 -7.21 -24.99 -1.76
CA ILE A 645 -6.12 -24.64 -0.84
C ILE A 645 -6.01 -23.11 -0.68
N TYR A 646 -6.21 -22.37 -1.76
CA TYR A 646 -6.09 -20.91 -1.86
C TYR A 646 -7.37 -20.31 -2.49
N PRO A 647 -8.48 -20.26 -1.73
CA PRO A 647 -9.77 -19.77 -2.23
C PRO A 647 -9.76 -18.32 -2.71
N PHE A 648 -8.81 -17.48 -2.29
CA PHE A 648 -8.77 -16.06 -2.63
C PHE A 648 -7.68 -15.68 -3.64
N SER A 649 -7.12 -16.67 -4.35
CA SER A 649 -6.01 -16.43 -5.27
C SER A 649 -6.47 -15.90 -6.63
N PRO A 650 -6.10 -14.67 -7.02
CA PRO A 650 -6.56 -14.07 -8.27
C PRO A 650 -5.93 -14.72 -9.50
N GLU A 651 -4.69 -15.22 -9.39
CA GLU A 651 -4.01 -15.91 -10.48
C GLU A 651 -4.69 -17.24 -10.82
N LEU A 652 -5.17 -17.98 -9.81
CA LEU A 652 -5.90 -19.23 -10.00
C LEU A 652 -7.28 -19.00 -10.61
N PHE A 653 -7.99 -17.95 -10.20
CA PHE A 653 -9.25 -17.57 -10.86
C PHE A 653 -9.01 -17.09 -12.29
N GLY A 654 -7.95 -16.32 -12.56
CA GLY A 654 -7.57 -15.95 -13.92
C GLY A 654 -7.32 -17.19 -14.79
N ALA A 655 -6.58 -18.17 -14.26
CA ALA A 655 -6.32 -19.44 -14.92
C ALA A 655 -7.60 -20.27 -15.16
N LEU A 656 -8.53 -20.27 -14.20
CA LEU A 656 -9.83 -20.91 -14.31
C LEU A 656 -10.64 -20.31 -15.46
N VAL A 657 -10.68 -18.98 -15.55
CA VAL A 657 -11.41 -18.26 -16.61
C VAL A 657 -10.80 -18.56 -17.96
N GLU A 658 -9.47 -18.47 -18.10
CA GLU A 658 -8.79 -18.74 -19.38
C GLU A 658 -9.13 -20.14 -19.92
N ILE A 659 -8.97 -21.18 -19.10
CA ILE A 659 -9.29 -22.56 -19.51
C ILE A 659 -10.78 -22.73 -19.77
N GLY A 660 -11.61 -22.08 -18.94
CA GLY A 660 -13.04 -22.08 -19.08
C GLY A 660 -13.51 -21.50 -20.42
N LEU A 661 -12.90 -20.40 -20.86
CA LEU A 661 -13.19 -19.73 -22.13
C LEU A 661 -12.84 -20.59 -23.34
N ILE A 662 -11.71 -21.31 -23.28
CA ILE A 662 -11.25 -22.11 -24.42
C ILE A 662 -12.03 -23.43 -24.53
N TYR A 663 -12.43 -24.04 -23.40
CA TYR A 663 -12.86 -25.46 -23.39
C TYR A 663 -14.19 -25.76 -22.71
N THR A 664 -14.89 -24.78 -22.10
CA THR A 664 -16.17 -25.03 -21.40
C THR A 664 -17.32 -24.18 -21.91
N THR A 665 -18.55 -24.63 -21.64
CA THR A 665 -19.75 -23.84 -21.90
C THR A 665 -19.93 -22.80 -20.79
N SER A 666 -20.34 -21.58 -21.17
CA SER A 666 -20.55 -20.45 -20.24
C SER A 666 -21.37 -20.79 -19.00
N ASN A 667 -22.40 -21.64 -19.13
CA ASN A 667 -23.22 -22.10 -18.01
C ASN A 667 -22.45 -22.94 -16.98
N LYS A 668 -21.51 -23.77 -17.43
CA LYS A 668 -20.70 -24.62 -16.55
C LYS A 668 -19.70 -23.77 -15.77
N LEU A 669 -19.07 -22.79 -16.44
CA LEU A 669 -18.19 -21.81 -15.81
C LEU A 669 -18.94 -20.98 -14.75
N ARG A 670 -20.16 -20.50 -15.05
CA ARG A 670 -20.99 -19.76 -14.09
C ARG A 670 -21.33 -20.58 -12.84
N LEU A 671 -21.81 -21.81 -13.02
CA LEU A 671 -22.09 -22.73 -11.91
C LEU A 671 -20.85 -23.02 -11.06
N MET A 672 -19.66 -22.97 -11.65
CA MET A 672 -18.41 -23.17 -10.92
C MET A 672 -18.07 -21.95 -10.07
N PHE A 673 -18.19 -20.74 -10.62
CA PHE A 673 -18.10 -19.53 -9.82
C PHE A 673 -19.09 -19.55 -8.65
N ASP A 674 -20.35 -19.88 -8.92
CA ASP A 674 -21.37 -19.98 -7.87
C ASP A 674 -20.96 -20.98 -6.77
N ASN A 675 -20.38 -22.13 -7.13
CA ASN A 675 -19.92 -23.14 -6.15
C ASN A 675 -18.72 -22.70 -5.31
N PHE A 676 -17.82 -21.87 -5.86
CA PHE A 676 -16.65 -21.36 -5.13
C PHE A 676 -16.99 -20.10 -4.32
N CYS A 677 -17.95 -19.28 -4.76
CA CYS A 677 -18.39 -18.08 -4.04
C CYS A 677 -19.43 -18.36 -2.94
N HIS A 678 -20.15 -19.49 -2.98
CA HIS A 678 -21.11 -19.89 -1.94
C HIS A 678 -20.51 -20.70 -0.77
N LYS A 679 -19.21 -20.94 -0.77
CA LYS A 679 -18.46 -21.52 0.35
C LYS A 679 -17.67 -20.44 1.05
#